data_AF-A0AAV0PUE8-F1
#
_entry.id   AF-A0AAV0PUE8-F1
#
_cell.length_a   1.000
_cell.length_b   1.000
_cell.length_c   1.000
_cell.angle_alpha   90.00
_cell.angle_beta   90.00
_cell.angle_gamma   90.00
#
_symmetry.space_group_name_H-M   'P 1'
#
loop_
_entity.id
_entity.type
_entity.pdbx_description
1 polymer ?
#
loop_
_entity_poly.entity_id
_entity_poly.type
_entity_poly.pdbx_seq_one_letter_code
_entity_poly.pdbx_strand_id
1 'polypeptide(L)'
;MALGDLMASRFSQSSSLAVVSNHYDDDAVDLASQQRDSEAASSSYGNAGAGITTSMAYLPQTIVLCELRHEAFEVSVPTGPSDSGIVSKWRPKDRSYTQYIPLPVSDLDSWLKTPSIYVFDCSAAGMIVNAFIELHDLNASASSGATRDCILLAACEAHETLPQSPEFPADVFTSCLTTPIKMALRWFCTRSLLHDSLAYSLIDKIPGRQNDRKTLLGELNWIFTAVTDTIAWNVLPHDLFQRLFRQDLLVASLFRNFLLAERIMRSANCSPVSHPMLPPTHQHHMWDAWDMAAEICLSQLPTLVEDPNAEFQPSPFFTEQLMAFEVWLDHGSKEKKPPEQLPIVLQVLLSQCHRFKALVLLGRFLDMGPWAVDLALSVGIFPYVLKLLQTTTPELRHILVFIWTKILALDKSCQVDLVKDGGHTYFIRFLDSLEAYPEQRAMAAFVLAVIVDGHRRGQEACIEAGLIHVCLKHLQGSPPNDGQSEPLFLQWVSLCLGKLWEDFTEAQIMGLQADAPGIYVPLLSEPQPEVRASAVFALGTLLDVGCDAFRDGARGDDDCDDDEKAKAENSIIKSILSVASDGSPLVRAEVAVALGRFAFGHRQHLKSIAASYWKPQTSLVLNSLPSLAHIKGGGSGYTTTNQYMPHPSIVASQIGPLTRVGSDTASLVREGRVSTSSPLAGTGIMHGSPLSDDSSQHSDPGILNDVISNGVVHHSRPIPLDNAMYSQCVLAMLTLARDPSPRIASLGRRVLSIIGIEQVVAKPGNSTGSSARPVKATTSSPAPTLAGLARSSSWFDMNAGHLPSTFRTPPVSPPRPSYLTGMRRVCSLEFRPHLMSSPDSGLADPLLGSAVASGGSEHSLLPQSTVYNWSSGHFSKPLLTATDDSEEILIRREEREKFALEHISKCQHSSVGKLNNQIAGWDTKFEAGTKAALLQPFSPIVIAADDNERIRVWNYEEAALLNGFDNHDFSEKGISKLCLVNELDDSLLLVGSCDGNIRIWKDYCVRGKQKLVTAFPSILGHKPGSRSFNAVVDWQQQSGYLYASGEVSSVMVWDLEKEQLINSIPTSSDCSVSSLSASQVHGGQFAAGFVDGSVRLYDVRTPEMPVCTMRPHIQKVERVVGIGFQPGLDPAKIVSASQAGDIQFLDIRNQRDAYLTINAHRGSLTALAVHKHAPIIASGSAKQIIKVFSLEGVQLGTIRYYSTFMAQKIGSVGCLTFHPYQLLLASGAADAYVSIWADDNTQAR
;
A
#
# COMPACT_ATOMS: atom_id res chain seq x y z
N MET A 1 -28.28 16.72 -55.24
CA MET A 1 -29.54 17.32 -54.75
C MET A 1 -29.83 16.62 -53.43
N ALA A 2 -29.69 17.27 -52.26
CA ALA A 2 -30.56 18.35 -51.72
C ALA A 2 -31.84 17.75 -51.06
N LEU A 3 -32.25 18.10 -49.83
CA LEU A 3 -31.66 18.99 -48.82
C LEU A 3 -32.30 18.76 -47.42
N GLY A 4 -31.55 18.90 -46.32
CA GLY A 4 -32.05 19.08 -44.92
C GLY A 4 -32.82 17.93 -44.25
N ASP A 5 -33.09 17.96 -42.94
CA ASP A 5 -32.50 18.81 -41.87
C ASP A 5 -32.73 18.25 -40.43
N LEU A 6 -31.82 18.65 -39.53
CA LEU A 6 -31.82 18.69 -38.04
C LEU A 6 -32.51 17.60 -37.14
N MET A 7 -31.71 17.11 -36.17
CA MET A 7 -31.92 17.00 -34.70
C MET A 7 -33.28 16.47 -34.13
N ALA A 8 -33.33 15.71 -33.01
CA ALA A 8 -32.52 15.84 -31.78
C ALA A 8 -32.43 14.53 -30.95
N SER A 9 -31.76 14.60 -29.79
CA SER A 9 -31.39 13.48 -28.91
C SER A 9 -32.39 13.14 -27.79
N ARG A 10 -32.36 11.89 -27.30
CA ARG A 10 -32.23 11.57 -25.85
C ARG A 10 -31.84 10.11 -25.58
N PHE A 11 -31.38 9.85 -24.36
CA PHE A 11 -30.74 8.60 -23.91
C PHE A 11 -31.71 7.63 -23.20
N SER A 12 -31.19 6.40 -22.99
CA SER A 12 -31.58 5.41 -21.96
C SER A 12 -33.02 4.88 -21.94
N GLN A 13 -33.17 3.56 -22.09
CA GLN A 13 -33.36 2.70 -20.91
C GLN A 13 -32.96 1.25 -21.22
N SER A 14 -32.33 0.59 -20.26
CA SER A 14 -32.04 -0.84 -20.28
C SER A 14 -33.30 -1.64 -19.93
N SER A 15 -33.54 -2.76 -20.63
CA SER A 15 -34.58 -3.72 -20.26
C SER A 15 -34.04 -5.15 -20.33
N SER A 16 -34.21 -5.89 -19.24
CA SER A 16 -33.83 -7.29 -19.12
C SER A 16 -34.90 -8.20 -19.72
N LEU A 17 -34.57 -8.91 -20.79
CA LEU A 17 -35.46 -9.89 -21.42
C LEU A 17 -35.24 -11.28 -20.82
N ALA A 18 -36.09 -11.65 -19.86
CA ALA A 18 -36.21 -13.03 -19.42
C ALA A 18 -36.89 -13.86 -20.51
N VAL A 19 -36.23 -14.91 -21.00
CA VAL A 19 -36.77 -15.79 -22.05
C VAL A 19 -37.68 -16.85 -21.42
N VAL A 20 -38.92 -16.91 -21.91
CA VAL A 20 -39.90 -17.93 -21.51
C VAL A 20 -39.50 -19.29 -22.08
N SER A 21 -39.57 -20.34 -21.26
CA SER A 21 -39.70 -21.72 -21.74
C SER A 21 -40.86 -22.40 -21.01
N ASN A 22 -41.77 -22.98 -21.78
CA ASN A 22 -42.85 -23.83 -21.29
C ASN A 22 -42.43 -25.29 -21.49
N HIS A 23 -42.77 -26.18 -20.55
CA HIS A 23 -43.32 -27.49 -20.91
C HIS A 23 -44.22 -28.02 -19.79
N TYR A 24 -45.09 -28.97 -20.15
CA TYR A 24 -46.12 -29.57 -19.31
C TYR A 24 -45.58 -30.80 -18.55
N ASP A 25 -46.20 -31.10 -17.41
CA ASP A 25 -46.95 -32.34 -17.10
C ASP A 25 -47.21 -32.31 -15.56
N ASP A 26 -48.41 -31.96 -15.08
CA ASP A 26 -49.69 -32.70 -15.08
C ASP A 26 -49.69 -33.91 -14.12
N ASP A 27 -50.11 -33.66 -12.87
CA ASP A 27 -50.95 -34.58 -12.08
C ASP A 27 -51.65 -33.83 -10.91
N ALA A 28 -52.82 -34.31 -10.47
CA ALA A 28 -53.71 -33.56 -9.56
C ALA A 28 -54.42 -34.46 -8.52
N VAL A 29 -55.39 -33.89 -7.75
CA VAL A 29 -56.31 -34.58 -6.79
C VAL A 29 -55.63 -34.99 -5.46
N ASP A 30 -56.13 -34.71 -4.24
CA ASP A 30 -57.20 -33.84 -3.70
C ASP A 30 -56.71 -33.30 -2.31
N LEU A 31 -57.45 -32.87 -1.28
CA LEU A 31 -58.88 -32.79 -0.93
C LEU A 31 -59.11 -31.55 -0.04
N ALA A 32 -60.29 -30.92 -0.12
CA ALA A 32 -60.59 -29.64 0.54
C ALA A 32 -61.39 -29.73 1.86
N SER A 33 -61.33 -28.63 2.62
CA SER A 33 -62.34 -28.09 3.56
C SER A 33 -62.47 -28.66 4.99
N GLN A 34 -62.02 -27.85 5.95
CA GLN A 34 -62.66 -27.49 7.24
C GLN A 34 -61.82 -26.37 7.89
N GLN A 35 -62.34 -25.36 8.58
CA GLN A 35 -63.73 -24.94 8.80
C GLN A 35 -63.75 -23.40 9.02
N ARG A 36 -64.84 -22.70 8.69
CA ARG A 36 -64.98 -21.26 9.00
C ARG A 36 -65.36 -21.07 10.47
N ASP A 37 -64.91 -19.99 11.11
CA ASP A 37 -65.79 -19.21 11.97
C ASP A 37 -65.31 -17.74 12.20
N SER A 38 -66.30 -16.85 12.34
CA SER A 38 -66.25 -15.47 12.84
C SER A 38 -65.14 -14.50 12.37
N GLU A 39 -65.50 -13.58 11.47
CA GLU A 39 -64.87 -12.25 11.38
C GLU A 39 -65.35 -11.35 12.55
N ALA A 40 -64.43 -10.71 13.28
CA ALA A 40 -64.70 -9.52 14.09
C ALA A 40 -63.40 -8.77 14.50
N ALA A 41 -63.49 -7.46 14.70
CA ALA A 41 -62.51 -6.60 15.38
C ALA A 41 -61.11 -6.40 14.74
N SER A 42 -61.04 -6.07 13.45
CA SER A 42 -59.82 -5.53 12.81
C SER A 42 -59.75 -3.99 12.89
N SER A 43 -59.36 -3.42 14.04
CA SER A 43 -59.29 -1.94 14.20
C SER A 43 -58.22 -1.41 15.18
N SER A 44 -56.99 -1.96 15.14
CA SER A 44 -55.88 -1.48 16.00
C SER A 44 -54.45 -1.70 15.47
N TYR A 45 -54.21 -1.67 14.15
CA TYR A 45 -52.85 -1.66 13.58
C TYR A 45 -52.59 -0.42 12.73
N GLY A 46 -52.04 0.63 13.36
CA GLY A 46 -51.81 1.92 12.72
C GLY A 46 -50.79 2.80 13.46
N ASN A 47 -49.57 2.28 13.72
CA ASN A 47 -48.42 3.14 14.08
C ASN A 47 -47.01 2.52 13.91
N ALA A 48 -46.88 1.23 13.58
CA ALA A 48 -45.58 0.54 13.58
C ALA A 48 -44.55 1.05 12.55
N GLY A 49 -45.01 1.67 11.44
CA GLY A 49 -44.13 2.07 10.32
C GLY A 49 -43.17 3.24 10.61
N ALA A 50 -43.40 4.03 11.67
CA ALA A 50 -42.58 5.21 11.97
C ALA A 50 -41.37 4.95 12.91
N GLY A 51 -41.34 3.80 13.59
CA GLY A 51 -40.25 3.44 14.51
C GLY A 51 -38.98 2.96 13.79
N ILE A 52 -39.14 2.20 12.70
CA ILE A 52 -38.02 1.58 11.99
C ILE A 52 -37.12 2.65 11.36
N THR A 53 -37.69 3.64 10.69
CA THR A 53 -36.95 4.71 10.01
C THR A 53 -36.19 5.64 10.96
N THR A 54 -36.64 5.78 12.21
CA THR A 54 -35.93 6.59 13.23
C THR A 54 -34.85 5.79 13.96
N SER A 55 -34.95 4.46 14.02
CA SER A 55 -33.93 3.60 14.64
C SER A 55 -32.61 3.52 13.84
N MET A 56 -32.64 3.77 12.53
CA MET A 56 -31.45 3.79 11.67
C MET A 56 -30.39 4.82 12.11
N ALA A 57 -30.76 5.87 12.84
CA ALA A 57 -29.82 6.85 13.39
C ALA A 57 -28.96 6.30 14.56
N TYR A 58 -29.14 5.04 14.95
CA TYR A 58 -28.23 4.29 15.84
C TYR A 58 -27.37 3.26 15.07
N LEU A 59 -27.60 3.07 13.76
CA LEU A 59 -26.90 2.12 12.89
C LEU A 59 -26.16 2.86 11.76
N PRO A 60 -25.03 3.53 12.06
CA PRO A 60 -24.28 4.28 11.08
C PRO A 60 -23.70 3.37 10.00
N GLN A 61 -24.06 3.62 8.75
CA GLN A 61 -23.62 2.78 7.63
C GLN A 61 -22.15 3.03 7.22
N THR A 62 -21.56 4.13 7.70
CA THR A 62 -20.18 4.57 7.40
C THR A 62 -19.15 3.55 7.91
N ILE A 63 -18.41 2.94 6.98
CA ILE A 63 -17.22 2.11 7.25
C ILE A 63 -15.97 2.98 7.03
N VAL A 64 -14.93 2.83 7.85
CA VAL A 64 -13.72 3.66 7.75
C VAL A 64 -12.45 2.82 7.95
N LEU A 65 -11.34 3.19 7.30
CA LEU A 65 -10.02 2.55 7.42
C LEU A 65 -9.97 1.06 7.01
N CYS A 66 -10.84 0.62 6.09
CA CYS A 66 -10.84 -0.73 5.52
C CYS A 66 -10.19 -0.82 4.11
N GLU A 67 -9.72 0.31 3.58
CA GLU A 67 -9.13 0.42 2.23
C GLU A 67 -7.83 -0.38 2.03
N LEU A 68 -7.50 -0.70 0.77
CA LEU A 68 -6.31 -1.49 0.38
C LEU A 68 -4.96 -0.90 0.81
N ARG A 69 -4.91 0.37 1.22
CA ARG A 69 -3.71 1.02 1.78
C ARG A 69 -3.34 0.52 3.20
N HIS A 70 -4.19 -0.32 3.80
CA HIS A 70 -4.01 -0.88 5.15
C HIS A 70 -3.50 -2.33 5.17
N GLU A 71 -3.10 -2.89 4.00
CA GLU A 71 -2.50 -4.24 3.86
C GLU A 71 -0.96 -4.23 4.06
N ALA A 72 -0.30 -5.40 4.06
CA ALA A 72 1.15 -5.56 4.36
C ALA A 72 1.94 -6.32 3.27
N PHE A 73 3.28 -6.15 3.22
CA PHE A 73 4.16 -6.52 2.10
C PHE A 73 5.31 -7.50 2.47
N GLU A 74 5.74 -8.38 1.54
CA GLU A 74 6.91 -9.30 1.66
C GLU A 74 7.69 -9.48 0.32
N VAL A 75 8.99 -9.82 0.35
CA VAL A 75 9.91 -9.93 -0.84
C VAL A 75 11.06 -10.96 -0.61
N SER A 76 11.67 -11.59 -1.65
CA SER A 76 12.76 -12.60 -1.55
C SER A 76 13.81 -12.60 -2.71
N VAL A 77 14.96 -13.32 -2.59
CA VAL A 77 16.17 -13.23 -3.48
C VAL A 77 17.00 -14.57 -3.60
N PRO A 78 17.65 -14.92 -4.75
CA PRO A 78 18.48 -16.15 -4.95
C PRO A 78 19.95 -16.00 -5.50
N THR A 79 20.78 -17.08 -5.51
CA THR A 79 22.19 -17.16 -6.05
C THR A 79 22.56 -18.54 -6.71
N GLY A 80 23.80 -18.77 -7.20
CA GLY A 80 24.23 -19.98 -7.98
C GLY A 80 25.76 -20.31 -8.07
N PRO A 81 26.22 -21.34 -8.87
CA PRO A 81 27.54 -22.04 -8.77
C PRO A 81 28.45 -22.10 -10.04
N SER A 82 29.56 -22.89 -10.08
CA SER A 82 30.55 -22.97 -11.20
C SER A 82 31.51 -24.22 -11.29
N ASP A 83 31.70 -24.79 -12.51
CA ASP A 83 32.92 -25.34 -13.20
C ASP A 83 33.87 -26.45 -12.61
N SER A 84 34.73 -27.22 -13.34
CA SER A 84 35.32 -27.21 -14.75
C SER A 84 35.91 -28.60 -15.21
N GLY A 85 36.28 -28.81 -16.50
CA GLY A 85 37.12 -29.96 -17.00
C GLY A 85 37.07 -30.32 -18.53
N ILE A 86 38.16 -30.88 -19.14
CA ILE A 86 38.36 -31.18 -20.61
C ILE A 86 39.48 -32.28 -20.80
N VAL A 87 39.84 -33.04 -21.88
CA VAL A 87 39.69 -33.19 -23.38
C VAL A 87 39.79 -34.73 -23.77
N SER A 88 40.07 -35.39 -24.94
CA SER A 88 40.58 -35.24 -26.36
C SER A 88 40.50 -36.64 -27.12
N LYS A 89 40.80 -36.98 -28.41
CA LYS A 89 41.21 -36.38 -29.74
C LYS A 89 41.12 -37.41 -30.95
N TRP A 90 40.89 -36.93 -32.19
CA TRP A 90 41.20 -37.43 -33.60
C TRP A 90 41.03 -38.90 -34.15
N ARG A 91 39.95 -39.19 -34.93
CA ARG A 91 39.75 -39.35 -36.43
C ARG A 91 40.84 -39.96 -37.39
N PRO A 92 40.58 -40.25 -38.72
CA PRO A 92 39.43 -40.86 -39.47
C PRO A 92 39.85 -41.77 -40.71
N LYS A 93 38.95 -42.19 -41.66
CA LYS A 93 39.30 -42.55 -43.08
C LYS A 93 38.15 -42.65 -44.14
N ASP A 94 38.54 -42.83 -45.42
CA ASP A 94 37.79 -42.80 -46.72
C ASP A 94 37.06 -44.12 -47.15
N ARG A 95 36.35 -44.31 -48.31
CA ARG A 95 35.51 -43.49 -49.26
C ARG A 95 35.44 -44.16 -50.67
N SER A 96 34.58 -45.15 -50.92
CA SER A 96 34.60 -45.90 -52.22
C SER A 96 33.28 -46.52 -52.77
N TYR A 97 32.12 -46.31 -52.15
CA TYR A 97 30.75 -46.62 -52.64
C TYR A 97 30.41 -48.04 -53.13
N THR A 98 31.32 -49.01 -53.12
CA THR A 98 31.05 -50.43 -53.48
C THR A 98 30.57 -51.28 -52.29
N GLN A 99 30.57 -50.69 -51.10
CA GLN A 99 30.16 -51.31 -49.84
C GLN A 99 29.38 -50.25 -49.03
N TYR A 100 28.37 -50.68 -48.27
CA TYR A 100 27.78 -49.83 -47.24
C TYR A 100 28.76 -49.71 -46.08
N ILE A 101 29.59 -48.66 -46.11
CA ILE A 101 30.53 -48.35 -45.03
C ILE A 101 29.69 -47.91 -43.82
N PRO A 102 29.80 -48.56 -42.65
CA PRO A 102 29.09 -48.12 -41.45
C PRO A 102 29.66 -46.77 -41.00
N LEU A 103 28.81 -45.75 -40.94
CA LEU A 103 29.14 -44.44 -40.39
C LEU A 103 28.76 -44.41 -38.90
N PRO A 104 29.73 -44.29 -37.96
CA PRO A 104 29.41 -44.21 -36.55
C PRO A 104 28.60 -42.95 -36.22
N VAL A 105 27.57 -43.09 -35.38
CA VAL A 105 26.75 -41.98 -34.89
C VAL A 105 27.63 -40.92 -34.19
N SER A 106 28.69 -41.35 -33.51
CA SER A 106 29.69 -40.49 -32.87
C SER A 106 30.48 -39.61 -33.85
N ASP A 107 30.77 -40.10 -35.06
CA ASP A 107 31.44 -39.28 -36.08
C ASP A 107 30.47 -38.23 -36.61
N LEU A 108 29.24 -38.64 -36.91
CA LEU A 108 28.16 -37.80 -37.45
C LEU A 108 27.75 -36.66 -36.49
N ASP A 109 27.62 -36.93 -35.19
CA ASP A 109 27.52 -35.91 -34.12
C ASP A 109 28.72 -34.94 -34.16
N SER A 110 29.95 -35.47 -34.23
CA SER A 110 31.17 -34.65 -34.22
C SER A 110 31.32 -33.71 -35.43
N TRP A 111 30.56 -33.96 -36.51
CA TRP A 111 30.58 -33.16 -37.74
C TRP A 111 29.63 -31.96 -37.66
N LEU A 112 28.42 -32.18 -37.14
CA LEU A 112 27.34 -31.19 -37.12
C LEU A 112 27.29 -30.37 -35.83
N LYS A 113 27.56 -31.00 -34.68
CA LYS A 113 27.58 -30.37 -33.34
C LYS A 113 26.25 -29.70 -32.95
N THR A 114 26.27 -28.90 -31.88
CA THR A 114 25.11 -28.15 -31.35
C THR A 114 25.13 -26.69 -31.81
N PRO A 115 23.97 -26.07 -32.09
CA PRO A 115 22.63 -26.68 -32.13
C PRO A 115 22.41 -27.48 -33.43
N SER A 116 21.71 -28.62 -33.35
CA SER A 116 21.34 -29.41 -34.53
C SER A 116 20.05 -30.23 -34.36
N ILE A 117 19.38 -30.50 -35.48
CA ILE A 117 18.19 -31.34 -35.58
C ILE A 117 18.38 -32.42 -36.64
N TYR A 118 17.91 -33.64 -36.35
CA TYR A 118 18.03 -34.83 -37.19
C TYR A 118 16.66 -35.47 -37.45
N VAL A 119 16.48 -36.02 -38.65
CA VAL A 119 15.27 -36.76 -39.05
C VAL A 119 15.71 -38.09 -39.68
N PHE A 120 15.25 -39.22 -39.12
CA PHE A 120 15.61 -40.57 -39.53
C PHE A 120 14.38 -41.34 -40.05
N ASP A 121 14.12 -41.22 -41.35
CA ASP A 121 13.10 -42.01 -42.05
C ASP A 121 13.70 -43.35 -42.53
N CYS A 122 13.67 -44.34 -41.64
CA CYS A 122 14.18 -45.70 -41.90
C CYS A 122 13.54 -46.71 -40.93
N SER A 123 13.71 -48.01 -41.20
CA SER A 123 13.31 -49.08 -40.27
C SER A 123 14.32 -49.22 -39.12
N ALA A 124 13.87 -49.66 -37.95
CA ALA A 124 14.64 -49.71 -36.70
C ALA A 124 15.27 -48.37 -36.28
N ALA A 125 14.69 -47.23 -36.67
CA ALA A 125 15.28 -45.89 -36.49
C ALA A 125 15.60 -45.54 -35.02
N GLY A 126 14.83 -46.09 -34.06
CA GLY A 126 15.09 -45.98 -32.63
C GLY A 126 16.49 -46.50 -32.19
N MET A 127 17.12 -47.41 -32.95
CA MET A 127 18.52 -47.82 -32.72
C MET A 127 19.48 -46.63 -32.82
N ILE A 128 19.22 -45.69 -33.74
CA ILE A 128 20.05 -44.50 -33.95
C ILE A 128 19.85 -43.53 -32.78
N VAL A 129 18.60 -43.34 -32.34
CA VAL A 129 18.25 -42.49 -31.19
C VAL A 129 18.91 -43.00 -29.91
N ASN A 130 18.84 -44.31 -29.65
CA ASN A 130 19.51 -44.93 -28.49
C ASN A 130 21.02 -44.71 -28.53
N ALA A 131 21.67 -44.90 -29.69
CA ALA A 131 23.10 -44.64 -29.84
C ALA A 131 23.48 -43.17 -29.61
N PHE A 132 22.64 -42.19 -30.01
CA PHE A 132 22.84 -40.79 -29.64
C PHE A 132 22.70 -40.55 -28.13
N ILE A 133 21.71 -41.16 -27.47
CA ILE A 133 21.49 -41.01 -26.02
C ILE A 133 22.67 -41.59 -25.24
N GLU A 134 23.12 -42.81 -25.57
CA GLU A 134 24.32 -43.42 -24.98
C GLU A 134 25.55 -42.52 -25.16
N LEU A 135 25.74 -41.93 -26.35
CA LEU A 135 26.81 -40.97 -26.59
C LEU A 135 26.64 -39.68 -25.78
N HIS A 136 25.42 -39.20 -25.54
CA HIS A 136 25.16 -38.01 -24.72
C HIS A 136 25.44 -38.27 -23.24
N ASP A 137 24.98 -39.40 -22.68
CA ASP A 137 25.21 -39.77 -21.28
C ASP A 137 26.70 -40.00 -21.00
N LEU A 138 27.41 -40.69 -21.91
CA LEU A 138 28.86 -40.86 -21.83
C LEU A 138 29.59 -39.51 -21.84
N ASN A 139 29.19 -38.56 -22.69
CA ASN A 139 29.78 -37.22 -22.73
C ASN A 139 29.41 -36.35 -21.52
N ALA A 140 28.18 -36.46 -20.99
CA ALA A 140 27.71 -35.68 -19.85
C ALA A 140 28.51 -36.00 -18.56
N SER A 141 29.05 -37.22 -18.44
CA SER A 141 29.95 -37.60 -17.35
C SER A 141 31.32 -36.88 -17.36
N ALA A 142 31.66 -36.20 -18.46
CA ALA A 142 33.02 -35.71 -18.73
C ALA A 142 33.17 -34.18 -18.85
N SER A 143 32.09 -33.39 -18.74
CA SER A 143 32.16 -31.93 -18.80
C SER A 143 31.07 -31.20 -18.00
N SER A 144 31.37 -29.96 -17.58
CA SER A 144 30.52 -29.11 -16.74
C SER A 144 29.14 -28.82 -17.35
N GLY A 145 28.11 -29.52 -16.87
CA GLY A 145 26.69 -29.08 -16.79
C GLY A 145 25.91 -28.77 -18.08
N ALA A 146 26.54 -28.63 -19.24
CA ALA A 146 25.90 -28.17 -20.46
C ALA A 146 25.19 -29.30 -21.21
N THR A 147 23.86 -29.43 -21.01
CA THR A 147 23.01 -30.28 -21.85
C THR A 147 23.12 -29.86 -23.31
N ARG A 148 23.52 -30.79 -24.20
CA ARG A 148 23.67 -30.50 -25.63
C ARG A 148 22.32 -30.15 -26.27
N ASP A 149 22.31 -29.08 -27.06
CA ASP A 149 21.14 -28.71 -27.85
C ASP A 149 21.08 -29.53 -29.15
N CYS A 150 20.67 -30.79 -29.01
CA CYS A 150 20.53 -31.76 -30.09
C CYS A 150 19.10 -32.33 -30.06
N ILE A 151 18.45 -32.33 -31.23
CA ILE A 151 17.06 -32.75 -31.40
C ILE A 151 16.99 -33.89 -32.41
N LEU A 152 16.29 -34.98 -32.08
CA LEU A 152 16.20 -36.18 -32.92
C LEU A 152 14.72 -36.51 -33.19
N LEU A 153 14.40 -36.87 -34.43
CA LEU A 153 13.11 -37.40 -34.86
C LEU A 153 13.34 -38.70 -35.64
N ALA A 154 12.69 -39.79 -35.25
CA ALA A 154 12.86 -41.11 -35.83
C ALA A 154 11.50 -41.76 -36.16
N ALA A 155 11.40 -42.41 -37.31
CA ALA A 155 10.14 -42.90 -37.85
C ALA A 155 9.50 -44.06 -37.06
N CYS A 156 10.31 -44.88 -36.39
CA CYS A 156 9.86 -46.09 -35.70
C CYS A 156 10.84 -46.50 -34.58
N GLU A 157 10.38 -47.34 -33.65
CA GLU A 157 11.19 -47.89 -32.58
C GLU A 157 12.31 -48.82 -33.08
N ALA A 158 13.26 -49.14 -32.20
CA ALA A 158 14.42 -49.99 -32.48
C ALA A 158 14.09 -51.42 -32.97
N HIS A 159 12.85 -51.88 -32.79
CA HIS A 159 12.38 -53.23 -33.14
C HIS A 159 11.35 -53.25 -34.29
N GLU A 160 10.94 -52.08 -34.79
CA GLU A 160 9.87 -51.92 -35.77
C GLU A 160 10.41 -51.78 -37.21
N THR A 161 9.54 -52.03 -38.20
CA THR A 161 9.83 -51.87 -39.63
C THR A 161 8.76 -51.02 -40.31
N LEU A 162 9.17 -50.11 -41.19
CA LEU A 162 8.27 -49.21 -41.92
C LEU A 162 7.16 -49.98 -42.68
N PRO A 163 5.95 -49.39 -42.79
CA PRO A 163 4.80 -50.09 -43.36
C PRO A 163 4.96 -50.39 -44.85
N GLN A 164 4.43 -51.54 -45.27
CA GLN A 164 4.49 -52.04 -46.65
C GLN A 164 3.11 -52.08 -47.34
N SER A 165 2.08 -51.54 -46.69
CA SER A 165 0.72 -51.49 -47.23
C SER A 165 0.60 -50.43 -48.34
N PRO A 166 -0.03 -50.74 -49.49
CA PRO A 166 -0.11 -49.83 -50.64
C PRO A 166 -1.00 -48.59 -50.42
N GLU A 167 -1.70 -48.50 -49.29
CA GLU A 167 -2.42 -47.28 -48.87
C GLU A 167 -1.47 -46.15 -48.44
N PHE A 168 -0.24 -46.50 -48.06
CA PHE A 168 0.81 -45.58 -47.62
C PHE A 168 1.92 -45.45 -48.67
N PRO A 169 2.59 -44.28 -48.80
CA PRO A 169 3.82 -44.16 -49.56
C PRO A 169 5.01 -44.77 -48.80
N ALA A 170 6.15 -44.97 -49.45
CA ALA A 170 7.34 -45.51 -48.78
C ALA A 170 7.96 -44.54 -47.76
N ASP A 171 7.74 -43.24 -47.92
CA ASP A 171 8.28 -42.13 -47.13
C ASP A 171 7.25 -41.56 -46.11
N VAL A 172 6.43 -42.41 -45.48
CA VAL A 172 5.30 -41.99 -44.62
C VAL A 172 5.71 -40.90 -43.62
N PHE A 173 6.85 -41.07 -42.94
CA PHE A 173 7.31 -40.16 -41.90
C PHE A 173 7.71 -38.81 -42.49
N THR A 174 8.54 -38.79 -43.54
CA THR A 174 8.91 -37.57 -44.26
C THR A 174 7.68 -36.87 -44.86
N SER A 175 6.74 -37.63 -45.44
CA SER A 175 5.48 -37.11 -45.99
C SER A 175 4.58 -36.48 -44.90
N CYS A 176 4.50 -37.05 -43.69
CA CYS A 176 3.82 -36.44 -42.56
C CYS A 176 4.50 -35.14 -42.13
N LEU A 177 5.84 -35.16 -41.97
CA LEU A 177 6.63 -34.03 -41.50
C LEU A 177 6.66 -32.85 -42.48
N THR A 178 6.57 -33.11 -43.80
CA THR A 178 6.71 -32.08 -44.84
C THR A 178 5.42 -31.71 -45.56
N THR A 179 4.43 -32.62 -45.62
CA THR A 179 3.15 -32.40 -46.34
C THR A 179 1.91 -32.77 -45.50
N PRO A 180 1.82 -32.31 -44.23
CA PRO A 180 0.88 -32.83 -43.24
C PRO A 180 -0.58 -32.87 -43.71
N ILE A 181 -1.10 -31.75 -44.25
CA ILE A 181 -2.51 -31.65 -44.68
C ILE A 181 -2.84 -32.68 -45.78
N LYS A 182 -1.92 -32.87 -46.75
CA LYS A 182 -2.11 -33.82 -47.84
C LYS A 182 -2.09 -35.26 -47.34
N MET A 183 -1.21 -35.58 -46.39
CA MET A 183 -1.16 -36.91 -45.78
C MET A 183 -2.38 -37.18 -44.88
N ALA A 184 -2.76 -36.21 -44.03
CA ALA A 184 -3.90 -36.29 -43.13
C ALA A 184 -5.22 -36.54 -43.88
N LEU A 185 -5.52 -35.78 -44.93
CA LEU A 185 -6.75 -35.95 -45.71
C LEU A 185 -6.78 -37.27 -46.48
N ARG A 186 -5.63 -37.72 -47.02
CA ARG A 186 -5.52 -39.01 -47.72
C ARG A 186 -5.74 -40.19 -46.78
N TRP A 187 -5.19 -40.13 -45.56
CA TRP A 187 -5.41 -41.13 -44.50
C TRP A 187 -6.81 -41.07 -43.87
N PHE A 188 -7.42 -39.88 -43.81
CA PHE A 188 -8.80 -39.73 -43.36
C PHE A 188 -9.78 -40.38 -44.35
N CYS A 189 -9.68 -40.08 -45.64
CA CYS A 189 -10.57 -40.61 -46.67
C CYS A 189 -10.49 -42.14 -46.86
N THR A 190 -9.41 -42.81 -46.46
CA THR A 190 -9.33 -44.28 -46.48
C THR A 190 -9.95 -44.95 -45.25
N ARG A 191 -10.34 -44.18 -44.22
CA ARG A 191 -10.81 -44.69 -42.93
C ARG A 191 -12.16 -44.12 -42.46
N SER A 192 -12.59 -42.99 -43.01
CA SER A 192 -13.91 -42.39 -42.76
C SER A 192 -14.99 -42.94 -43.71
N LEU A 193 -16.25 -42.68 -43.39
CA LEU A 193 -17.40 -43.14 -44.17
C LEU A 193 -17.40 -42.63 -45.63
N LEU A 194 -16.67 -41.53 -45.88
CA LEU A 194 -16.59 -40.88 -47.20
C LEU A 194 -15.87 -41.72 -48.28
N HIS A 195 -15.21 -42.83 -47.92
CA HIS A 195 -14.33 -43.60 -48.81
C HIS A 195 -14.92 -43.99 -50.19
N ASP A 196 -16.21 -44.36 -50.26
CA ASP A 196 -16.93 -44.70 -51.50
C ASP A 196 -17.39 -43.46 -52.31
N SER A 197 -17.41 -42.28 -51.68
CA SER A 197 -18.04 -41.06 -52.21
C SER A 197 -17.04 -40.06 -52.82
N LEU A 198 -15.80 -40.04 -52.32
CA LEU A 198 -14.82 -38.99 -52.61
C LEU A 198 -13.58 -39.55 -53.32
N ALA A 199 -13.49 -39.31 -54.63
CA ALA A 199 -12.35 -39.74 -55.43
C ALA A 199 -11.04 -39.09 -54.92
N TYR A 200 -10.03 -39.91 -54.63
CA TYR A 200 -8.71 -39.51 -54.11
C TYR A 200 -8.01 -38.40 -54.93
N SER A 201 -8.33 -38.29 -56.22
CA SER A 201 -7.84 -37.25 -57.14
C SER A 201 -8.43 -35.85 -56.92
N LEU A 202 -9.47 -35.71 -56.08
CA LEU A 202 -10.02 -34.41 -55.65
C LEU A 202 -9.18 -33.77 -54.53
N ILE A 203 -8.54 -34.57 -53.68
CA ILE A 203 -7.65 -34.09 -52.61
C ILE A 203 -6.45 -33.33 -53.19
N ASP A 204 -5.96 -33.75 -54.36
CA ASP A 204 -4.90 -33.06 -55.10
C ASP A 204 -5.38 -31.81 -55.87
N LYS A 205 -6.67 -31.46 -55.78
CA LYS A 205 -7.31 -30.30 -56.44
C LYS A 205 -7.94 -29.28 -55.48
N ILE A 206 -7.71 -29.40 -54.17
CA ILE A 206 -8.31 -28.51 -53.16
C ILE A 206 -7.99 -27.04 -53.50
N PRO A 207 -9.00 -26.16 -53.63
CA PRO A 207 -8.80 -24.77 -54.02
C PRO A 207 -8.09 -23.97 -52.93
N GLY A 208 -7.20 -23.07 -53.35
CA GLY A 208 -6.58 -22.07 -52.48
C GLY A 208 -5.07 -22.12 -52.37
N ARG A 209 -4.56 -21.56 -51.27
CA ARG A 209 -3.13 -21.56 -50.90
C ARG A 209 -3.00 -21.68 -49.39
N GLN A 210 -2.00 -22.43 -48.91
CA GLN A 210 -1.75 -22.68 -47.48
C GLN A 210 -1.60 -21.41 -46.62
N ASN A 211 -1.21 -20.27 -47.23
CA ASN A 211 -1.05 -18.98 -46.55
C ASN A 211 -2.33 -18.14 -46.52
N ASP A 212 -3.33 -18.44 -47.37
CA ASP A 212 -4.57 -17.65 -47.47
C ASP A 212 -5.71 -18.35 -46.74
N ARG A 213 -5.91 -17.93 -45.48
CA ARG A 213 -6.96 -18.42 -44.58
C ARG A 213 -8.39 -18.19 -45.07
N LYS A 214 -8.62 -17.39 -46.12
CA LYS A 214 -9.94 -17.26 -46.76
C LYS A 214 -10.22 -18.35 -47.80
N THR A 215 -9.27 -19.25 -48.02
CA THR A 215 -9.40 -20.38 -48.95
C THR A 215 -9.40 -21.70 -48.20
N LEU A 216 -10.15 -22.69 -48.69
CA LEU A 216 -10.32 -24.01 -48.07
C LEU A 216 -8.99 -24.65 -47.63
N LEU A 217 -7.97 -24.63 -48.51
CA LEU A 217 -6.64 -25.16 -48.20
C LEU A 217 -5.91 -24.39 -47.09
N GLY A 218 -6.08 -23.06 -47.02
CA GLY A 218 -5.43 -22.21 -46.02
C GLY A 218 -6.15 -22.22 -44.68
N GLU A 219 -7.48 -22.37 -44.66
CA GLU A 219 -8.23 -22.59 -43.43
C GLU A 219 -7.89 -23.95 -42.81
N LEU A 220 -7.91 -25.04 -43.59
CA LEU A 220 -7.49 -26.37 -43.12
C LEU A 220 -6.07 -26.36 -42.53
N ASN A 221 -5.12 -25.69 -43.20
CA ASN A 221 -3.75 -25.55 -42.71
C ASN A 221 -3.66 -24.77 -41.38
N TRP A 222 -4.54 -23.79 -41.18
CA TRP A 222 -4.60 -22.96 -39.97
C TRP A 222 -5.32 -23.67 -38.81
N ILE A 223 -6.40 -24.42 -39.08
CA ILE A 223 -7.07 -25.30 -38.10
C ILE A 223 -6.10 -26.41 -37.64
N PHE A 224 -5.41 -27.07 -38.58
CA PHE A 224 -4.38 -28.06 -38.25
C PHE A 224 -3.27 -27.48 -37.36
N THR A 225 -2.82 -26.27 -37.65
CA THR A 225 -1.83 -25.55 -36.83
C THR A 225 -2.38 -25.26 -35.43
N ALA A 226 -3.65 -24.84 -35.30
CA ALA A 226 -4.28 -24.59 -34.00
C ALA A 226 -4.46 -25.86 -33.17
N VAL A 227 -4.92 -26.96 -33.78
CA VAL A 227 -5.10 -28.26 -33.13
C VAL A 227 -3.76 -28.83 -32.65
N THR A 228 -2.74 -28.88 -33.51
CA THR A 228 -1.42 -29.44 -33.14
C THR A 228 -0.69 -28.60 -32.08
N ASP A 229 -0.78 -27.28 -32.13
CA ASP A 229 -0.21 -26.38 -31.12
C ASP A 229 -0.95 -26.50 -29.76
N THR A 230 -2.26 -26.73 -29.78
CA THR A 230 -3.07 -27.00 -28.58
C THR A 230 -2.73 -28.33 -27.92
N ILE A 231 -2.66 -29.41 -28.71
CA ILE A 231 -2.28 -30.74 -28.20
C ILE A 231 -0.87 -30.68 -27.56
N ALA A 232 0.07 -30.00 -28.21
CA ALA A 232 1.41 -29.80 -27.66
C ALA A 232 1.40 -29.03 -26.34
N TRP A 233 0.63 -27.94 -26.22
CA TRP A 233 0.58 -27.14 -25.00
C TRP A 233 -0.10 -27.87 -23.82
N ASN A 234 -1.14 -28.65 -24.08
CA ASN A 234 -1.85 -29.43 -23.05
C ASN A 234 -1.03 -30.63 -22.53
N VAL A 235 -0.18 -31.23 -23.37
CA VAL A 235 0.53 -32.48 -23.06
C VAL A 235 1.98 -32.25 -22.58
N LEU A 236 2.64 -31.18 -23.02
CA LEU A 236 4.07 -30.96 -22.75
C LEU A 236 4.33 -30.05 -21.54
N PRO A 237 5.37 -30.32 -20.73
CA PRO A 237 5.86 -29.37 -19.73
C PRO A 237 6.24 -28.02 -20.37
N HIS A 238 6.00 -26.91 -19.66
CA HIS A 238 6.18 -25.55 -20.17
C HIS A 238 7.54 -25.31 -20.86
N ASP A 239 8.65 -25.71 -20.22
CA ASP A 239 10.00 -25.48 -20.76
C ASP A 239 10.26 -26.26 -22.07
N LEU A 240 9.69 -27.47 -22.16
CA LEU A 240 9.79 -28.31 -23.35
C LEU A 240 8.93 -27.76 -24.49
N PHE A 241 7.74 -27.24 -24.17
CA PHE A 241 6.88 -26.54 -25.12
C PHE A 241 7.57 -25.28 -25.67
N GLN A 242 8.22 -24.46 -24.82
CA GLN A 242 8.97 -23.29 -25.30
C GLN A 242 10.07 -23.70 -26.30
N ARG A 243 10.93 -24.65 -25.90
CA ARG A 243 12.07 -25.10 -26.71
C ARG A 243 11.66 -25.68 -28.06
N LEU A 244 10.57 -26.45 -28.11
CA LEU A 244 10.15 -27.15 -29.33
C LEU A 244 9.13 -26.40 -30.18
N PHE A 245 8.22 -25.63 -29.58
CA PHE A 245 7.08 -24.99 -30.28
C PHE A 245 7.15 -23.46 -30.35
N ARG A 246 8.14 -22.81 -29.72
CA ARG A 246 8.29 -21.34 -29.72
C ARG A 246 9.69 -20.81 -30.09
N GLN A 247 10.76 -21.55 -29.78
CA GLN A 247 12.14 -21.08 -29.98
C GLN A 247 12.56 -20.95 -31.46
N ASP A 248 12.18 -21.92 -32.31
CA ASP A 248 12.49 -21.91 -33.74
C ASP A 248 11.27 -22.33 -34.58
N LEU A 249 11.06 -21.64 -35.71
CA LEU A 249 9.88 -21.82 -36.56
C LEU A 249 9.86 -23.14 -37.34
N LEU A 250 11.03 -23.65 -37.74
CA LEU A 250 11.17 -24.92 -38.43
C LEU A 250 11.04 -26.08 -37.45
N VAL A 251 11.68 -26.01 -36.28
CA VAL A 251 11.52 -27.00 -35.20
C VAL A 251 10.05 -27.08 -34.78
N ALA A 252 9.40 -25.93 -34.53
CA ALA A 252 7.97 -25.88 -34.21
C ALA A 252 7.08 -26.47 -35.31
N SER A 253 7.48 -26.37 -36.59
CA SER A 253 6.73 -27.00 -37.67
C SER A 253 6.97 -28.50 -37.76
N LEU A 254 8.21 -28.96 -37.58
CA LEU A 254 8.52 -30.39 -37.55
C LEU A 254 7.83 -31.07 -36.37
N PHE A 255 7.80 -30.46 -35.19
CA PHE A 255 7.14 -31.03 -34.01
C PHE A 255 5.60 -30.99 -34.09
N ARG A 256 4.97 -29.92 -34.60
CA ARG A 256 3.53 -29.94 -34.92
C ARG A 256 3.18 -31.06 -35.89
N ASN A 257 4.00 -31.25 -36.93
CA ASN A 257 3.77 -32.27 -37.95
C ASN A 257 4.14 -33.69 -37.45
N PHE A 258 5.01 -33.82 -36.45
CA PHE A 258 5.35 -35.08 -35.79
C PHE A 258 4.18 -35.64 -34.96
N LEU A 259 3.32 -34.79 -34.38
CA LEU A 259 2.11 -35.27 -33.69
C LEU A 259 1.15 -35.99 -34.65
N LEU A 260 1.04 -35.50 -35.89
CA LEU A 260 0.31 -36.18 -36.96
C LEU A 260 1.01 -37.50 -37.36
N ALA A 261 2.34 -37.51 -37.44
CA ALA A 261 3.10 -38.73 -37.71
C ALA A 261 2.87 -39.79 -36.62
N GLU A 262 2.85 -39.42 -35.33
CA GLU A 262 2.51 -40.31 -34.22
C GLU A 262 1.12 -40.94 -34.41
N ARG A 263 0.11 -40.12 -34.78
CA ARG A 263 -1.27 -40.58 -35.00
C ARG A 263 -1.41 -41.51 -36.21
N ILE A 264 -0.79 -41.16 -37.34
CA ILE A 264 -0.88 -41.93 -38.59
C ILE A 264 -0.07 -43.22 -38.47
N MET A 265 1.19 -43.16 -38.05
CA MET A 265 2.07 -44.34 -38.05
C MET A 265 1.66 -45.38 -37.02
N ARG A 266 1.05 -44.99 -35.89
CA ARG A 266 0.45 -45.95 -34.94
C ARG A 266 -0.68 -46.78 -35.54
N SER A 267 -1.41 -46.25 -36.53
CA SER A 267 -2.42 -47.04 -37.26
C SER A 267 -1.82 -48.09 -38.20
N ALA A 268 -0.52 -47.98 -38.51
CA ALA A 268 0.25 -48.89 -39.35
C ALA A 268 1.25 -49.75 -38.54
N ASN A 269 1.06 -49.85 -37.21
CA ASN A 269 1.95 -50.55 -36.26
C ASN A 269 3.40 -50.03 -36.28
N CYS A 270 3.58 -48.71 -36.33
CA CYS A 270 4.87 -48.03 -36.15
C CYS A 270 4.74 -46.91 -35.11
N SER A 271 5.77 -46.72 -34.29
CA SER A 271 5.80 -45.84 -33.14
C SER A 271 6.95 -44.82 -33.29
N PRO A 272 6.68 -43.61 -33.83
CA PRO A 272 7.71 -42.59 -33.99
C PRO A 272 8.32 -42.17 -32.65
N VAL A 273 9.64 -41.97 -32.63
CA VAL A 273 10.42 -41.63 -31.43
C VAL A 273 11.07 -40.27 -31.58
N SER A 274 11.07 -39.46 -30.52
CA SER A 274 11.75 -38.16 -30.49
C SER A 274 12.77 -38.05 -29.36
N HIS A 275 13.75 -37.17 -29.54
CA HIS A 275 14.59 -36.65 -28.46
C HIS A 275 14.55 -35.10 -28.51
N PRO A 276 14.09 -34.41 -27.46
CA PRO A 276 13.51 -34.96 -26.23
C PRO A 276 12.24 -35.79 -26.49
N MET A 277 11.98 -36.77 -25.63
CA MET A 277 10.83 -37.68 -25.76
C MET A 277 9.52 -36.96 -25.38
N LEU A 278 8.51 -37.03 -26.25
CA LEU A 278 7.17 -36.53 -25.96
C LEU A 278 6.33 -37.60 -25.24
N PRO A 279 5.37 -37.24 -24.37
CA PRO A 279 4.28 -38.13 -24.00
C PRO A 279 3.37 -38.41 -25.21
N PRO A 280 2.60 -39.51 -25.22
CA PRO A 280 1.77 -39.90 -26.35
C PRO A 280 0.62 -38.90 -26.62
N THR A 281 0.49 -38.45 -27.87
CA THR A 281 -0.50 -37.44 -28.30
C THR A 281 -1.59 -37.98 -29.24
N HIS A 282 -1.41 -39.15 -29.83
CA HIS A 282 -2.29 -39.74 -30.86
C HIS A 282 -3.76 -39.95 -30.45
N GLN A 283 -4.08 -40.03 -29.16
CA GLN A 283 -5.43 -40.23 -28.59
C GLN A 283 -6.02 -38.95 -27.95
N HIS A 284 -5.41 -37.79 -28.14
CA HIS A 284 -5.90 -36.53 -27.57
C HIS A 284 -7.19 -36.05 -28.26
N HIS A 285 -8.29 -35.85 -27.52
CA HIS A 285 -9.63 -35.45 -27.99
C HIS A 285 -9.69 -34.30 -29.01
N MET A 286 -8.77 -33.34 -28.98
CA MET A 286 -8.66 -32.30 -30.03
C MET A 286 -8.44 -32.85 -31.45
N TRP A 287 -8.00 -34.10 -31.61
CA TRP A 287 -7.99 -34.79 -32.90
C TRP A 287 -9.39 -35.07 -33.44
N ASP A 288 -10.39 -35.28 -32.59
CA ASP A 288 -11.78 -35.50 -33.00
C ASP A 288 -12.37 -34.19 -33.59
N ALA A 289 -11.96 -33.04 -33.04
CA ALA A 289 -12.29 -31.72 -33.59
C ALA A 289 -11.57 -31.43 -34.93
N TRP A 290 -10.35 -31.96 -35.13
CA TRP A 290 -9.71 -31.94 -36.44
C TRP A 290 -10.43 -32.83 -37.46
N ASP A 291 -10.81 -34.05 -37.09
CA ASP A 291 -11.51 -34.98 -37.97
C ASP A 291 -12.87 -34.43 -38.40
N MET A 292 -13.64 -33.83 -37.47
CA MET A 292 -14.89 -33.15 -37.78
C MET A 292 -14.70 -31.94 -38.72
N ALA A 293 -13.67 -31.12 -38.48
CA ALA A 293 -13.35 -29.99 -39.37
C ALA A 293 -12.93 -30.48 -40.77
N ALA A 294 -12.15 -31.56 -40.85
CA ALA A 294 -11.75 -32.18 -42.10
C ALA A 294 -12.95 -32.76 -42.87
N GLU A 295 -13.91 -33.41 -42.19
CA GLU A 295 -15.15 -33.92 -42.78
C GLU A 295 -16.01 -32.80 -43.37
N ILE A 296 -16.25 -31.72 -42.62
CA ILE A 296 -16.99 -30.53 -43.08
C ILE A 296 -16.31 -29.88 -44.30
N CYS A 297 -14.98 -29.75 -44.28
CA CYS A 297 -14.23 -29.20 -45.41
C CYS A 297 -14.24 -30.12 -46.64
N LEU A 298 -14.21 -31.44 -46.46
CA LEU A 298 -14.27 -32.42 -47.55
C LEU A 298 -15.68 -32.53 -48.15
N SER A 299 -16.75 -32.36 -47.37
CA SER A 299 -18.12 -32.37 -47.90
C SER A 299 -18.41 -31.19 -48.84
N GLN A 300 -17.73 -30.05 -48.65
CA GLN A 300 -17.79 -28.89 -49.56
C GLN A 300 -16.92 -29.06 -50.83
N LEU A 301 -15.98 -30.03 -50.85
CA LEU A 301 -14.99 -30.11 -51.92
C LEU A 301 -15.57 -30.45 -53.32
N PRO A 302 -16.59 -31.34 -53.47
CA PRO A 302 -17.15 -31.62 -54.80
C PRO A 302 -17.77 -30.39 -55.45
N THR A 303 -18.62 -29.64 -54.73
CA THR A 303 -19.32 -28.46 -55.27
C THR A 303 -18.35 -27.33 -55.63
N LEU A 304 -17.33 -27.09 -54.80
CA LEU A 304 -16.26 -26.10 -55.06
C LEU A 304 -15.33 -26.47 -56.22
N VAL A 305 -15.33 -27.74 -56.67
CA VAL A 305 -14.57 -28.20 -57.84
C VAL A 305 -15.45 -28.25 -59.11
N GLU A 306 -16.76 -28.40 -58.97
CA GLU A 306 -17.73 -28.38 -60.08
C GLU A 306 -18.11 -26.94 -60.50
N ASP A 307 -18.35 -26.02 -59.55
CA ASP A 307 -18.58 -24.61 -59.83
C ASP A 307 -17.55 -23.70 -59.12
N PRO A 308 -16.59 -23.10 -59.85
CA PRO A 308 -15.63 -22.13 -59.30
C PRO A 308 -16.25 -20.84 -58.73
N ASN A 309 -17.55 -20.60 -58.92
CA ASN A 309 -18.28 -19.46 -58.36
C ASN A 309 -19.03 -19.79 -57.06
N ALA A 310 -19.03 -21.05 -56.61
CA ALA A 310 -19.68 -21.45 -55.37
C ALA A 310 -18.99 -20.80 -54.16
N GLU A 311 -19.76 -20.19 -53.26
CA GLU A 311 -19.22 -19.55 -52.06
C GLU A 311 -18.76 -20.58 -51.03
N PHE A 312 -17.46 -20.57 -50.72
CA PHE A 312 -16.86 -21.36 -49.64
C PHE A 312 -17.39 -20.89 -48.28
N GLN A 313 -17.90 -21.83 -47.47
CA GLN A 313 -18.38 -21.55 -46.12
C GLN A 313 -17.29 -21.88 -45.08
N PRO A 314 -16.80 -20.87 -44.32
CA PRO A 314 -15.79 -21.07 -43.28
C PRO A 314 -16.22 -22.07 -42.19
N SER A 315 -15.28 -22.84 -41.67
CA SER A 315 -15.51 -23.84 -40.62
C SER A 315 -15.97 -23.19 -39.30
N PRO A 316 -16.96 -23.77 -38.58
CA PRO A 316 -17.40 -23.27 -37.28
C PRO A 316 -16.36 -23.47 -36.16
N PHE A 317 -15.31 -24.27 -36.39
CA PHE A 317 -14.27 -24.65 -35.43
C PHE A 317 -13.81 -23.51 -34.51
N PHE A 318 -13.40 -22.35 -35.08
CA PHE A 318 -12.90 -21.25 -34.26
C PHE A 318 -13.99 -20.59 -33.41
N THR A 319 -15.25 -20.61 -33.84
CA THR A 319 -16.38 -20.09 -33.06
C THR A 319 -16.68 -21.01 -31.89
N GLU A 320 -16.76 -22.33 -32.13
CA GLU A 320 -17.01 -23.35 -31.12
C GLU A 320 -15.92 -23.35 -30.02
N GLN A 321 -14.65 -23.26 -30.41
CA GLN A 321 -13.54 -23.22 -29.46
C GLN A 321 -13.51 -21.92 -28.64
N LEU A 322 -13.96 -20.78 -29.19
CA LEU A 322 -14.17 -19.56 -28.41
C LEU A 322 -15.34 -19.69 -27.42
N MET A 323 -16.42 -20.38 -27.80
CA MET A 323 -17.54 -20.65 -26.86
C MET A 323 -17.10 -21.59 -25.73
N ALA A 324 -16.29 -22.61 -26.02
CA ALA A 324 -15.73 -23.49 -24.98
C ALA A 324 -14.81 -22.73 -24.01
N PHE A 325 -13.99 -21.81 -24.51
CA PHE A 325 -13.16 -20.93 -23.69
C PHE A 325 -14.00 -19.96 -22.83
N GLU A 326 -15.09 -19.43 -23.36
CA GLU A 326 -16.03 -18.57 -22.64
C GLU A 326 -16.73 -19.31 -21.48
N VAL A 327 -17.23 -20.53 -21.72
CA VAL A 327 -17.80 -21.40 -20.68
C VAL A 327 -16.75 -21.79 -19.62
N TRP A 328 -15.49 -21.98 -20.01
CA TRP A 328 -14.40 -22.20 -19.05
C TRP A 328 -14.17 -20.98 -18.17
N LEU A 329 -14.22 -19.75 -18.71
CA LEU A 329 -14.02 -18.52 -17.93
C LEU A 329 -15.13 -18.30 -16.89
N ASP A 330 -16.37 -18.64 -17.22
CA ASP A 330 -17.52 -18.49 -16.31
C ASP A 330 -17.46 -19.43 -15.09
N HIS A 331 -16.68 -20.51 -15.16
CA HIS A 331 -16.54 -21.52 -14.10
C HIS A 331 -15.09 -21.78 -13.67
N GLY A 332 -14.13 -20.99 -14.18
CA GLY A 332 -12.70 -21.24 -14.06
C GLY A 332 -12.14 -20.77 -12.72
N SER A 333 -11.09 -21.43 -12.23
CA SER A 333 -10.32 -20.94 -11.08
C SER A 333 -8.87 -21.40 -11.16
N LYS A 334 -7.99 -20.76 -10.39
CA LYS A 334 -6.55 -21.07 -10.31
C LYS A 334 -6.26 -22.52 -9.88
N GLU A 335 -7.20 -23.18 -9.21
CA GLU A 335 -7.05 -24.58 -8.75
C GLU A 335 -7.45 -25.61 -9.82
N LYS A 336 -8.17 -25.19 -10.87
CA LYS A 336 -8.56 -26.05 -11.99
C LYS A 336 -7.43 -26.12 -13.03
N LYS A 337 -7.51 -27.12 -13.91
CA LYS A 337 -6.58 -27.21 -15.05
C LYS A 337 -6.68 -25.94 -15.92
N PRO A 338 -5.57 -25.46 -16.51
CA PRO A 338 -5.58 -24.35 -17.46
C PRO A 338 -6.57 -24.56 -18.63
N PRO A 339 -7.10 -23.48 -19.24
CA PRO A 339 -8.02 -23.58 -20.37
C PRO A 339 -7.30 -24.07 -21.62
N GLU A 340 -7.67 -25.27 -22.07
CA GLU A 340 -7.10 -25.98 -23.21
C GLU A 340 -7.15 -25.16 -24.52
N GLN A 341 -8.11 -24.24 -24.65
CA GLN A 341 -8.32 -23.40 -25.82
C GLN A 341 -7.37 -22.19 -25.91
N LEU A 342 -6.51 -21.93 -24.91
CA LEU A 342 -5.67 -20.73 -24.87
C LEU A 342 -4.71 -20.58 -26.09
N PRO A 343 -4.10 -21.64 -26.65
CA PRO A 343 -3.35 -21.56 -27.91
C PRO A 343 -4.25 -21.26 -29.13
N ILE A 344 -5.50 -21.73 -29.12
CA ILE A 344 -6.49 -21.43 -30.17
C ILE A 344 -6.84 -19.94 -30.15
N VAL A 345 -7.03 -19.34 -28.96
CA VAL A 345 -7.25 -17.88 -28.82
C VAL A 345 -6.11 -17.08 -29.48
N LEU A 346 -4.84 -17.48 -29.26
CA LEU A 346 -3.68 -16.88 -29.94
C LEU A 346 -3.76 -17.00 -31.47
N GLN A 347 -4.13 -18.18 -32.00
CA GLN A 347 -4.33 -18.36 -33.44
C GLN A 347 -5.48 -17.49 -33.98
N VAL A 348 -6.53 -17.25 -33.18
CA VAL A 348 -7.67 -16.40 -33.57
C VAL A 348 -7.32 -14.91 -33.57
N LEU A 349 -6.37 -14.42 -32.76
CA LEU A 349 -5.91 -13.02 -32.84
C LEU A 349 -5.40 -12.64 -34.24
N LEU A 350 -4.84 -13.63 -34.96
CA LEU A 350 -4.37 -13.50 -36.33
C LEU A 350 -5.49 -13.45 -37.38
N SER A 351 -6.72 -13.81 -37.00
CA SER A 351 -7.93 -13.55 -37.81
C SER A 351 -8.27 -12.06 -37.84
N GLN A 352 -9.19 -11.65 -38.72
CA GLN A 352 -9.85 -10.34 -38.65
C GLN A 352 -11.27 -10.45 -38.07
N CYS A 353 -12.08 -11.41 -38.53
CA CYS A 353 -13.50 -11.53 -38.15
C CYS A 353 -13.71 -11.78 -36.65
N HIS A 354 -12.92 -12.68 -36.04
CA HIS A 354 -13.11 -13.11 -34.65
C HIS A 354 -12.17 -12.40 -33.66
N ARG A 355 -11.34 -11.45 -34.13
CA ARG A 355 -10.30 -10.81 -33.32
C ARG A 355 -10.87 -10.07 -32.10
N PHE A 356 -11.96 -9.34 -32.26
CA PHE A 356 -12.56 -8.58 -31.16
C PHE A 356 -13.03 -9.51 -30.04
N LYS A 357 -13.81 -10.56 -30.33
CA LYS A 357 -14.23 -11.55 -29.33
C LYS A 357 -13.03 -12.25 -28.67
N ALA A 358 -12.01 -12.63 -29.45
CA ALA A 358 -10.81 -13.26 -28.90
C ALA A 358 -10.01 -12.32 -27.96
N LEU A 359 -9.90 -11.03 -28.27
CA LEU A 359 -9.29 -10.04 -27.38
C LEU A 359 -10.11 -9.81 -26.12
N VAL A 360 -11.45 -9.75 -26.22
CA VAL A 360 -12.34 -9.59 -25.05
C VAL A 360 -12.25 -10.79 -24.11
N LEU A 361 -12.30 -12.02 -24.63
CA LEU A 361 -12.14 -13.22 -23.82
C LEU A 361 -10.73 -13.36 -23.24
N LEU A 362 -9.69 -12.95 -24.00
CA LEU A 362 -8.33 -12.83 -23.45
C LEU A 362 -8.26 -11.82 -22.30
N GLY A 363 -8.92 -10.67 -22.42
CA GLY A 363 -9.02 -9.69 -21.34
C GLY A 363 -9.64 -10.31 -20.08
N ARG A 364 -10.80 -10.98 -20.22
CA ARG A 364 -11.44 -11.73 -19.12
C ARG A 364 -10.50 -12.76 -18.48
N PHE A 365 -9.71 -13.49 -19.27
CA PHE A 365 -8.73 -14.45 -18.74
C PHE A 365 -7.59 -13.77 -17.96
N LEU A 366 -6.98 -12.73 -18.53
CA LEU A 366 -5.88 -11.99 -17.89
C LEU A 366 -6.32 -11.28 -16.59
N ASP A 367 -7.62 -10.95 -16.47
CA ASP A 367 -8.17 -10.34 -15.27
C ASP A 367 -8.22 -11.30 -14.06
N MET A 368 -8.26 -12.62 -14.29
CA MET A 368 -8.24 -13.64 -13.23
C MET A 368 -6.94 -13.65 -12.39
N GLY A 369 -5.97 -12.80 -12.73
CA GLY A 369 -4.80 -12.47 -11.91
C GLY A 369 -3.47 -12.93 -12.49
N PRO A 370 -2.35 -12.71 -11.78
CA PRO A 370 -1.00 -12.81 -12.35
C PRO A 370 -0.62 -14.19 -12.91
N TRP A 371 -1.25 -15.26 -12.41
CA TRP A 371 -1.05 -16.63 -12.89
C TRP A 371 -1.61 -16.84 -14.31
N ALA A 372 -2.72 -16.19 -14.67
CA ALA A 372 -3.31 -16.24 -16.00
C ALA A 372 -2.49 -15.41 -16.99
N VAL A 373 -1.95 -14.28 -16.53
CA VAL A 373 -1.01 -13.44 -17.32
C VAL A 373 0.26 -14.23 -17.65
N ASP A 374 0.87 -14.91 -16.68
CA ASP A 374 2.04 -15.77 -16.96
C ASP A 374 1.70 -16.88 -17.96
N LEU A 375 0.57 -17.58 -17.81
CA LEU A 375 0.13 -18.62 -18.74
C LEU A 375 -0.07 -18.11 -20.18
N ALA A 376 -0.63 -16.90 -20.35
CA ALA A 376 -0.84 -16.29 -21.66
C ALA A 376 0.48 -15.83 -22.31
N LEU A 377 1.41 -15.26 -21.53
CA LEU A 377 2.78 -15.00 -21.98
C LEU A 377 3.49 -16.31 -22.34
N SER A 378 3.27 -17.38 -21.56
CA SER A 378 3.73 -18.75 -21.81
C SER A 378 3.27 -19.31 -23.16
N VAL A 379 2.01 -19.06 -23.55
CA VAL A 379 1.47 -19.47 -24.85
C VAL A 379 2.10 -18.69 -26.01
N GLY A 380 2.80 -17.58 -25.72
CA GLY A 380 3.54 -16.76 -26.68
C GLY A 380 2.75 -15.57 -27.22
N ILE A 381 1.79 -15.04 -26.45
CA ILE A 381 0.83 -14.05 -26.94
C ILE A 381 1.43 -12.64 -27.18
N PHE A 382 2.53 -12.33 -26.48
CA PHE A 382 3.21 -11.04 -26.48
C PHE A 382 3.49 -10.42 -27.87
N PRO A 383 4.22 -11.08 -28.81
CA PRO A 383 4.52 -10.51 -30.12
C PRO A 383 3.29 -10.29 -31.02
N TYR A 384 2.15 -10.91 -30.71
CA TYR A 384 0.89 -10.68 -31.43
C TYR A 384 0.19 -9.43 -30.91
N VAL A 385 0.10 -9.29 -29.58
CA VAL A 385 -0.50 -8.11 -28.92
C VAL A 385 0.34 -6.84 -29.18
N LEU A 386 1.67 -6.95 -29.24
CA LEU A 386 2.58 -5.85 -29.62
C LEU A 386 2.32 -5.34 -31.04
N LYS A 387 2.20 -6.25 -32.02
CA LYS A 387 1.86 -5.89 -33.41
C LYS A 387 0.47 -5.27 -33.54
N LEU A 388 -0.47 -5.63 -32.67
CA LEU A 388 -1.81 -5.04 -32.69
C LEU A 388 -1.83 -3.54 -32.31
N LEU A 389 -0.83 -3.02 -31.59
CA LEU A 389 -0.68 -1.57 -31.34
C LEU A 389 -0.47 -0.74 -32.62
N GLN A 390 -0.05 -1.36 -33.73
CA GLN A 390 0.06 -0.70 -35.03
C GLN A 390 -1.32 -0.54 -35.73
N THR A 391 -2.39 -1.09 -35.14
CA THR A 391 -3.75 -1.05 -35.71
C THR A 391 -4.49 0.23 -35.31
N THR A 392 -5.05 0.95 -36.28
CA THR A 392 -5.75 2.23 -36.06
C THR A 392 -7.21 2.09 -35.62
N THR A 393 -7.81 0.90 -35.77
CA THR A 393 -9.21 0.59 -35.45
C THR A 393 -9.61 1.02 -34.02
N PRO A 394 -10.67 1.84 -33.84
CA PRO A 394 -11.03 2.38 -32.52
C PRO A 394 -11.52 1.31 -31.55
N GLU A 395 -12.34 0.35 -32.03
CA GLU A 395 -12.92 -0.75 -31.25
C GLU A 395 -11.87 -1.57 -30.46
N LEU A 396 -10.66 -1.70 -31.00
CA LEU A 396 -9.59 -2.47 -30.38
C LEU A 396 -8.85 -1.71 -29.26
N ARG A 397 -8.98 -0.38 -29.19
CA ARG A 397 -8.14 0.45 -28.30
C ARG A 397 -8.38 0.15 -26.83
N HIS A 398 -9.64 0.16 -26.41
CA HIS A 398 -10.03 -0.06 -25.02
C HIS A 398 -9.55 -1.41 -24.49
N ILE A 399 -9.74 -2.49 -25.29
CA ILE A 399 -9.31 -3.84 -24.90
C ILE A 399 -7.78 -4.03 -24.99
N LEU A 400 -7.09 -3.38 -25.92
CA LEU A 400 -5.62 -3.41 -25.98
C LEU A 400 -4.98 -2.67 -24.79
N VAL A 401 -5.54 -1.53 -24.35
CA VAL A 401 -5.10 -0.83 -23.14
C VAL A 401 -5.26 -1.71 -21.89
N PHE A 402 -6.40 -2.41 -21.77
CA PHE A 402 -6.64 -3.35 -20.67
C PHE A 402 -5.66 -4.54 -20.68
N ILE A 403 -5.44 -5.17 -21.84
CA ILE A 403 -4.48 -6.29 -21.98
C ILE A 403 -3.06 -5.84 -21.62
N TRP A 404 -2.61 -4.69 -22.11
CA TRP A 404 -1.27 -4.16 -21.80
C TRP A 404 -1.11 -3.78 -20.33
N THR A 405 -2.17 -3.28 -19.70
CA THR A 405 -2.21 -3.03 -18.26
C THR A 405 -1.98 -4.32 -17.46
N LYS A 406 -2.65 -5.42 -17.81
CA LYS A 406 -2.45 -6.72 -17.14
C LYS A 406 -1.06 -7.32 -17.39
N ILE A 407 -0.50 -7.17 -18.59
CA ILE A 407 0.87 -7.62 -18.91
C ILE A 407 1.91 -6.84 -18.08
N LEU A 408 1.86 -5.50 -18.09
CA LEU A 408 2.84 -4.65 -17.41
C LEU A 408 2.72 -4.64 -15.88
N ALA A 409 1.55 -5.01 -15.35
CA ALA A 409 1.37 -5.26 -13.92
C ALA A 409 2.07 -6.54 -13.42
N LEU A 410 2.42 -7.48 -14.32
CA LEU A 410 3.25 -8.65 -14.02
C LEU A 410 4.72 -8.44 -14.41
N ASP A 411 4.98 -8.03 -15.65
CA ASP A 411 6.33 -7.94 -16.22
C ASP A 411 6.64 -6.55 -16.78
N LYS A 412 7.38 -5.75 -16.00
CA LYS A 412 7.87 -4.43 -16.40
C LYS A 412 8.91 -4.47 -17.52
N SER A 413 9.57 -5.60 -17.78
CA SER A 413 10.68 -5.67 -18.74
C SER A 413 10.23 -5.41 -20.19
N CYS A 414 8.95 -5.65 -20.48
CA CYS A 414 8.29 -5.36 -21.75
C CYS A 414 8.38 -3.89 -22.21
N GLN A 415 8.73 -2.95 -21.32
CA GLN A 415 8.96 -1.54 -21.68
C GLN A 415 9.98 -1.35 -22.80
N VAL A 416 10.99 -2.23 -22.90
CA VAL A 416 12.06 -2.11 -23.91
C VAL A 416 11.52 -2.28 -25.32
N ASP A 417 10.69 -3.31 -25.55
CA ASP A 417 10.08 -3.57 -26.86
C ASP A 417 8.95 -2.57 -27.16
N LEU A 418 8.19 -2.12 -26.16
CA LEU A 418 7.17 -1.07 -26.31
C LEU A 418 7.75 0.28 -26.76
N VAL A 419 8.95 0.65 -26.30
CA VAL A 419 9.63 1.87 -26.78
C VAL A 419 10.19 1.65 -28.18
N LYS A 420 10.87 0.53 -28.40
CA LYS A 420 11.54 0.14 -29.66
C LYS A 420 10.59 0.05 -30.86
N ASP A 421 9.39 -0.52 -30.69
CA ASP A 421 8.39 -0.67 -31.75
C ASP A 421 7.39 0.52 -31.82
N GLY A 422 7.64 1.60 -31.06
CA GLY A 422 6.83 2.83 -31.08
C GLY A 422 5.50 2.77 -30.31
N GLY A 423 5.25 1.70 -29.56
CA GLY A 423 4.01 1.43 -28.83
C GLY A 423 3.62 2.52 -27.82
N HIS A 424 4.60 3.20 -27.21
CA HIS A 424 4.34 4.34 -26.31
C HIS A 424 3.44 5.43 -26.93
N THR A 425 3.60 5.72 -28.23
CA THR A 425 2.80 6.72 -28.94
C THR A 425 1.31 6.35 -29.01
N TYR A 426 0.98 5.05 -28.95
CA TYR A 426 -0.41 4.56 -28.92
C TYR A 426 -1.14 5.01 -27.65
N PHE A 427 -0.49 4.83 -26.49
CA PHE A 427 -1.08 5.14 -25.19
C PHE A 427 -1.18 6.65 -24.95
N ILE A 428 -0.23 7.46 -25.45
CA ILE A 428 -0.32 8.93 -25.41
C ILE A 428 -1.52 9.43 -26.22
N ARG A 429 -1.75 8.86 -27.43
CA ARG A 429 -2.93 9.17 -28.26
C ARG A 429 -4.25 8.68 -27.66
N PHE A 430 -4.22 7.65 -26.82
CA PHE A 430 -5.40 7.18 -26.07
C PHE A 430 -5.69 8.10 -24.87
N LEU A 431 -4.66 8.55 -24.17
CA LEU A 431 -4.78 9.48 -23.03
C LEU A 431 -5.43 10.80 -23.45
N ASP A 432 -4.95 11.43 -24.53
CA ASP A 432 -5.51 12.67 -25.09
C ASP A 432 -6.88 12.50 -25.77
N SER A 433 -7.39 11.26 -25.90
CA SER A 433 -8.68 10.98 -26.53
C SER A 433 -9.84 11.37 -25.63
N LEU A 434 -10.70 12.27 -26.11
CA LEU A 434 -11.94 12.68 -25.43
C LEU A 434 -12.95 11.53 -25.26
N GLU A 435 -12.87 10.49 -26.09
CA GLU A 435 -13.80 9.35 -26.13
C GLU A 435 -13.50 8.28 -25.06
N ALA A 436 -12.34 8.33 -24.41
CA ALA A 436 -11.94 7.35 -23.40
C ALA A 436 -12.56 7.64 -22.01
N TYR A 437 -13.03 6.59 -21.33
CA TYR A 437 -13.46 6.67 -19.94
C TYR A 437 -12.26 6.90 -19.01
N PRO A 438 -12.40 7.62 -17.87
CA PRO A 438 -11.24 8.02 -17.07
C PRO A 438 -10.52 6.83 -16.40
N GLU A 439 -11.23 5.76 -15.99
CA GLU A 439 -10.60 4.49 -15.58
C GLU A 439 -9.62 3.96 -16.64
N GLN A 440 -10.02 3.99 -17.91
CA GLN A 440 -9.20 3.53 -19.03
C GLN A 440 -8.06 4.51 -19.34
N ARG A 441 -8.25 5.82 -19.10
CA ARG A 441 -7.15 6.78 -19.12
C ARG A 441 -6.18 6.56 -17.96
N ALA A 442 -6.64 6.11 -16.80
CA ALA A 442 -5.79 5.73 -15.66
C ALA A 442 -4.96 4.47 -16.00
N MET A 443 -5.57 3.46 -16.64
CA MET A 443 -4.87 2.32 -17.23
C MET A 443 -3.79 2.76 -18.23
N ALA A 444 -4.11 3.68 -19.15
CA ALA A 444 -3.14 4.21 -20.12
C ALA A 444 -2.01 5.02 -19.45
N ALA A 445 -2.33 5.83 -18.43
CA ALA A 445 -1.36 6.56 -17.63
C ALA A 445 -0.45 5.62 -16.83
N PHE A 446 -0.97 4.50 -16.31
CA PHE A 446 -0.17 3.44 -15.70
C PHE A 446 0.77 2.77 -16.71
N VAL A 447 0.26 2.37 -17.89
CA VAL A 447 1.10 1.79 -18.96
C VAL A 447 2.25 2.73 -19.32
N LEU A 448 1.98 4.03 -19.43
CA LEU A 448 3.02 5.06 -19.65
C LEU A 448 3.97 5.20 -18.46
N ALA A 449 3.46 5.19 -17.22
CA ALA A 449 4.26 5.24 -16.00
C ALA A 449 5.16 4.01 -15.81
N VAL A 450 4.83 2.84 -16.38
CA VAL A 450 5.71 1.67 -16.44
C VAL A 450 6.72 1.77 -17.58
N ILE A 451 6.35 2.33 -18.74
CA ILE A 451 7.25 2.52 -19.90
C ILE A 451 8.47 3.41 -19.59
N VAL A 452 8.34 4.29 -18.58
CA VAL A 452 9.39 5.23 -18.15
C VAL A 452 10.06 4.86 -16.81
N ASP A 453 9.63 3.78 -16.13
CA ASP A 453 10.10 3.40 -14.79
C ASP A 453 11.59 2.98 -14.80
N GLY A 454 12.46 3.91 -14.40
CA GLY A 454 13.92 3.73 -14.43
C GLY A 454 14.51 3.62 -15.85
N HIS A 455 13.77 4.03 -16.87
CA HIS A 455 14.09 3.72 -18.27
C HIS A 455 14.25 5.00 -19.11
N ARG A 456 15.49 5.52 -19.14
CA ARG A 456 15.84 6.79 -19.82
C ARG A 456 15.34 6.87 -21.27
N ARG A 457 15.49 5.80 -22.06
CA ARG A 457 15.02 5.76 -23.46
C ARG A 457 13.48 5.83 -23.59
N GLY A 458 12.76 5.37 -22.58
CA GLY A 458 11.31 5.58 -22.47
C GLY A 458 10.98 7.01 -22.09
N GLN A 459 11.69 7.60 -21.12
CA GLN A 459 11.54 9.00 -20.73
C GLN A 459 11.76 9.95 -21.94
N GLU A 460 12.88 9.79 -22.65
CA GLU A 460 13.24 10.52 -23.88
C GLU A 460 12.10 10.46 -24.92
N ALA A 461 11.69 9.26 -25.34
CA ALA A 461 10.66 9.06 -26.36
C ALA A 461 9.27 9.60 -25.94
N CYS A 462 8.92 9.51 -24.65
CA CYS A 462 7.67 10.08 -24.13
C CYS A 462 7.68 11.61 -24.08
N ILE A 463 8.83 12.25 -23.91
CA ILE A 463 8.97 13.72 -23.98
C ILE A 463 8.90 14.19 -25.43
N GLU A 464 9.60 13.53 -26.36
CA GLU A 464 9.47 13.81 -27.80
C GLU A 464 8.02 13.69 -28.30
N ALA A 465 7.26 12.73 -27.75
CA ALA A 465 5.84 12.55 -28.02
C ALA A 465 4.89 13.48 -27.23
N GLY A 466 5.42 14.43 -26.44
CA GLY A 466 4.65 15.51 -25.80
C GLY A 466 3.94 15.15 -24.49
N LEU A 467 4.29 14.05 -23.82
CA LEU A 467 3.56 13.52 -22.67
C LEU A 467 3.37 14.53 -21.52
N ILE A 468 4.36 15.37 -21.23
CA ILE A 468 4.28 16.39 -20.17
C ILE A 468 3.05 17.30 -20.36
N HIS A 469 2.86 17.81 -21.59
CA HIS A 469 1.75 18.71 -21.89
C HIS A 469 0.38 18.01 -21.82
N VAL A 470 0.29 16.77 -22.31
CA VAL A 470 -0.95 15.98 -22.23
C VAL A 470 -1.34 15.72 -20.78
N CYS A 471 -0.41 15.28 -19.93
CA CYS A 471 -0.67 15.04 -18.52
C CYS A 471 -1.06 16.31 -17.75
N LEU A 472 -0.31 17.41 -17.90
CA LEU A 472 -0.62 18.67 -17.20
C LEU A 472 -1.96 19.28 -17.64
N LYS A 473 -2.31 19.19 -18.93
CA LYS A 473 -3.63 19.57 -19.48
C LYS A 473 -4.78 18.82 -18.77
N HIS A 474 -4.59 17.55 -18.41
CA HIS A 474 -5.60 16.79 -17.66
C HIS A 474 -5.66 17.16 -16.17
N LEU A 475 -4.55 17.57 -15.55
CA LEU A 475 -4.55 18.06 -14.15
C LEU A 475 -5.15 19.47 -14.01
N GLN A 476 -4.99 20.32 -15.03
CA GLN A 476 -5.63 21.65 -15.11
C GLN A 476 -7.13 21.59 -15.48
N GLY A 477 -7.63 20.43 -15.90
CA GLY A 477 -8.74 20.33 -16.86
C GLY A 477 -10.12 19.95 -16.33
N SER A 478 -10.67 20.66 -15.34
CA SER A 478 -12.11 20.56 -15.02
C SER A 478 -12.69 21.86 -14.42
N PRO A 479 -13.70 22.51 -15.04
CA PRO A 479 -14.52 23.49 -14.32
C PRO A 479 -15.39 22.75 -13.27
N PRO A 480 -15.72 23.37 -12.12
CA PRO A 480 -16.31 22.69 -10.95
C PRO A 480 -17.78 22.22 -11.12
N ASN A 481 -18.29 22.17 -12.36
CA ASN A 481 -19.66 21.76 -12.69
C ASN A 481 -19.74 20.50 -13.58
N ASP A 482 -18.63 20.06 -14.20
CA ASP A 482 -18.56 18.74 -14.84
C ASP A 482 -18.07 17.71 -13.82
N GLY A 483 -18.40 16.42 -14.07
CA GLY A 483 -18.26 15.34 -13.08
C GLY A 483 -16.84 15.20 -12.51
N GLN A 484 -16.78 14.87 -11.21
CA GLN A 484 -15.53 14.73 -10.43
C GLN A 484 -14.45 13.94 -11.21
N SER A 485 -13.29 14.56 -11.40
CA SER A 485 -12.11 13.88 -11.95
C SER A 485 -11.78 12.65 -11.11
N GLU A 486 -11.81 11.46 -11.72
CA GLU A 486 -11.65 10.20 -10.99
C GLU A 486 -10.32 10.17 -10.21
N PRO A 487 -10.34 9.87 -8.90
CA PRO A 487 -9.12 9.89 -8.08
C PRO A 487 -8.02 8.95 -8.59
N LEU A 488 -8.40 7.78 -9.13
CA LEU A 488 -7.47 6.83 -9.75
C LEU A 488 -6.76 7.44 -10.97
N PHE A 489 -7.45 8.27 -11.76
CA PHE A 489 -6.87 8.97 -12.90
C PHE A 489 -5.90 10.08 -12.45
N LEU A 490 -6.31 10.93 -11.49
CA LEU A 490 -5.44 11.95 -10.90
C LEU A 490 -4.17 11.33 -10.27
N GLN A 491 -4.33 10.21 -9.56
CA GLN A 491 -3.23 9.43 -9.00
C GLN A 491 -2.25 9.00 -10.10
N TRP A 492 -2.73 8.33 -11.15
CA TRP A 492 -1.84 7.77 -12.19
C TRP A 492 -1.22 8.79 -13.11
N VAL A 493 -1.88 9.91 -13.42
CA VAL A 493 -1.26 11.03 -14.13
C VAL A 493 -0.14 11.65 -13.28
N SER A 494 -0.35 11.78 -11.97
CA SER A 494 0.69 12.27 -11.04
C SER A 494 1.88 11.33 -10.95
N LEU A 495 1.64 10.02 -10.81
CA LEU A 495 2.70 9.00 -10.79
C LEU A 495 3.46 8.92 -12.13
N CYS A 496 2.76 9.06 -13.26
CA CYS A 496 3.36 9.05 -14.59
C CYS A 496 4.30 10.24 -14.81
N LEU A 497 3.88 11.45 -14.44
CA LEU A 497 4.75 12.64 -14.49
C LEU A 497 5.93 12.51 -13.52
N GLY A 498 5.65 12.08 -12.28
CA GLY A 498 6.69 11.86 -11.26
C GLY A 498 7.79 10.90 -11.71
N LYS A 499 7.45 9.86 -12.49
CA LYS A 499 8.38 8.90 -13.09
C LYS A 499 9.02 9.38 -14.39
N LEU A 500 8.37 10.26 -15.14
CA LEU A 500 8.91 10.84 -16.38
C LEU A 500 10.12 11.75 -16.12
N TRP A 501 10.11 12.50 -15.01
CA TRP A 501 11.22 13.35 -14.57
C TRP A 501 12.05 12.81 -13.40
N GLU A 502 11.78 11.57 -12.95
CA GLU A 502 12.62 10.91 -11.93
C GLU A 502 14.06 10.81 -12.44
N ASP A 503 14.94 11.54 -11.75
CA ASP A 503 16.37 11.67 -12.01
C ASP A 503 16.70 12.01 -13.49
N PHE A 504 15.92 12.91 -14.10
CA PHE A 504 16.10 13.41 -15.47
C PHE A 504 15.96 14.93 -15.58
N THR A 505 17.09 15.65 -15.65
CA THR A 505 17.16 17.12 -15.59
C THR A 505 16.41 17.84 -16.71
N GLU A 506 16.44 17.35 -17.95
CA GLU A 506 15.72 17.98 -19.07
C GLU A 506 14.20 17.94 -18.84
N ALA A 507 13.69 16.80 -18.36
CA ALA A 507 12.29 16.63 -18.00
C ALA A 507 11.86 17.49 -16.81
N GLN A 508 12.75 17.66 -15.81
CA GLN A 508 12.52 18.57 -14.68
C GLN A 508 12.41 20.02 -15.18
N ILE A 509 13.34 20.49 -16.02
CA ILE A 509 13.32 21.84 -16.60
C ILE A 509 12.03 22.08 -17.40
N MET A 510 11.63 21.14 -18.26
CA MET A 510 10.37 21.23 -19.02
C MET A 510 9.13 21.23 -18.11
N GLY A 511 9.15 20.48 -17.00
CA GLY A 511 8.08 20.50 -15.99
C GLY A 511 7.98 21.83 -15.25
N LEU A 512 9.11 22.44 -14.91
CA LEU A 512 9.15 23.77 -14.28
C LEU A 512 8.69 24.88 -15.24
N GLN A 513 9.12 24.85 -16.50
CA GLN A 513 8.68 25.78 -17.55
C GLN A 513 7.17 25.69 -17.86
N ALA A 514 6.54 24.56 -17.56
CA ALA A 514 5.11 24.33 -17.72
C ALA A 514 4.27 24.61 -16.44
N ASP A 515 4.87 25.21 -15.41
CA ASP A 515 4.29 25.44 -14.07
C ASP A 515 3.67 24.17 -13.42
N ALA A 516 4.34 23.03 -13.56
CA ALA A 516 3.96 21.82 -12.81
C ALA A 516 3.81 22.08 -11.30
N PRO A 517 4.69 22.87 -10.61
CA PRO A 517 4.52 23.15 -9.19
C PRO A 517 3.19 23.83 -8.85
N GLY A 518 2.76 24.86 -9.59
CA GLY A 518 1.48 25.54 -9.37
C GLY A 518 0.28 24.61 -9.56
N ILE A 519 0.35 23.71 -10.53
CA ILE A 519 -0.70 22.73 -10.85
C ILE A 519 -0.86 21.66 -9.75
N TYR A 520 0.22 21.30 -9.04
CA TYR A 520 0.16 20.31 -7.96
C TYR A 520 -0.31 20.86 -6.60
N VAL A 521 -0.23 22.17 -6.33
CA VAL A 521 -0.62 22.72 -5.01
C VAL A 521 -2.09 22.41 -4.64
N PRO A 522 -3.09 22.50 -5.53
CA PRO A 522 -4.45 22.05 -5.25
C PRO A 522 -4.54 20.56 -4.91
N LEU A 523 -3.79 19.70 -5.64
CA LEU A 523 -3.81 18.24 -5.48
C LEU A 523 -3.28 17.77 -4.11
N LEU A 524 -2.53 18.62 -3.41
CA LEU A 524 -2.11 18.39 -2.02
C LEU A 524 -3.26 18.53 -0.99
N SER A 525 -4.42 19.04 -1.40
CA SER A 525 -5.61 19.18 -0.55
C SER A 525 -6.71 18.15 -0.86
N GLU A 526 -6.56 17.35 -1.91
CA GLU A 526 -7.57 16.38 -2.37
C GLU A 526 -7.97 15.37 -1.28
N PRO A 527 -9.25 14.94 -1.22
CA PRO A 527 -9.73 14.12 -0.11
C PRO A 527 -9.04 12.75 -0.02
N GLN A 528 -8.70 12.11 -1.15
CA GLN A 528 -8.04 10.80 -1.15
C GLN A 528 -6.54 10.90 -0.80
N PRO A 529 -6.05 10.17 0.23
CA PRO A 529 -4.62 10.08 0.55
C PRO A 529 -3.74 9.64 -0.63
N GLU A 530 -4.29 8.81 -1.51
CA GLU A 530 -3.63 8.28 -2.71
C GLU A 530 -3.20 9.36 -3.69
N VAL A 531 -4.06 10.36 -3.92
CA VAL A 531 -3.81 11.49 -4.83
C VAL A 531 -2.77 12.42 -4.20
N ARG A 532 -2.94 12.76 -2.91
CA ARG A 532 -1.98 13.57 -2.14
C ARG A 532 -0.58 12.96 -2.11
N ALA A 533 -0.47 11.66 -1.81
CA ALA A 533 0.83 10.96 -1.80
C ALA A 533 1.50 10.95 -3.18
N SER A 534 0.71 10.80 -4.25
CA SER A 534 1.22 10.82 -5.63
C SER A 534 1.63 12.23 -6.09
N ALA A 535 0.92 13.28 -5.65
CA ALA A 535 1.31 14.67 -5.86
C ALA A 535 2.60 15.04 -5.09
N VAL A 536 2.75 14.58 -3.84
CA VAL A 536 4.00 14.72 -3.07
C VAL A 536 5.15 13.97 -3.74
N PHE A 537 4.92 12.76 -4.29
CA PHE A 537 5.93 12.03 -5.06
C PHE A 537 6.36 12.82 -6.32
N ALA A 538 5.40 13.30 -7.11
CA ALA A 538 5.67 14.07 -8.33
C ALA A 538 6.43 15.39 -8.06
N LEU A 539 6.06 16.11 -7.00
CA LEU A 539 6.78 17.29 -6.52
C LEU A 539 8.16 16.94 -5.97
N GLY A 540 8.30 15.83 -5.24
CA GLY A 540 9.56 15.38 -4.67
C GLY A 540 10.58 14.90 -5.72
N THR A 541 10.14 14.44 -6.89
CA THR A 541 11.01 14.08 -8.01
C THR A 541 11.39 15.26 -8.91
N LEU A 542 10.71 16.40 -8.83
CA LEU A 542 11.16 17.67 -9.45
C LEU A 542 12.37 18.29 -8.73
N LEU A 543 12.59 17.97 -7.44
CA LEU A 543 13.73 18.46 -6.67
C LEU A 543 15.04 17.82 -7.14
N ASP A 544 16.10 18.63 -7.23
CA ASP A 544 17.45 18.17 -7.57
C ASP A 544 18.04 17.31 -6.44
N VAL A 545 18.87 16.34 -6.82
CA VAL A 545 19.62 15.43 -5.94
C VAL A 545 21.13 15.67 -6.08
N GLY A 546 21.52 16.86 -6.51
CA GLY A 546 22.89 17.38 -6.38
C GLY A 546 23.93 16.56 -7.14
N CYS A 547 23.71 16.36 -8.44
CA CYS A 547 24.73 15.77 -9.31
C CYS A 547 26.00 16.64 -9.33
N ASP A 548 27.18 16.00 -9.35
CA ASP A 548 28.47 16.70 -9.35
C ASP A 548 28.61 17.65 -10.55
N ALA A 549 28.49 18.96 -10.30
CA ALA A 549 28.82 20.04 -11.24
C ALA A 549 30.34 20.20 -11.47
N PHE A 550 31.07 19.08 -11.50
CA PHE A 550 32.51 18.96 -11.68
C PHE A 550 32.89 18.15 -12.93
N ARG A 551 32.15 18.37 -14.03
CA ARG A 551 32.61 18.02 -15.37
C ARG A 551 32.50 19.20 -16.34
N ASP A 552 33.63 19.44 -17.01
CA ASP A 552 33.78 20.27 -18.22
C ASP A 552 33.26 21.72 -18.10
N GLY A 553 34.02 22.55 -17.38
CA GLY A 553 33.83 24.00 -17.32
C GLY A 553 34.05 24.66 -18.69
N ALA A 554 32.95 24.84 -19.45
CA ALA A 554 33.00 25.25 -20.85
C ALA A 554 31.86 26.20 -21.29
N ARG A 555 31.25 26.98 -20.39
CA ARG A 555 30.50 28.20 -20.71
C ARG A 555 30.30 29.10 -19.50
N GLY A 556 30.15 30.39 -19.75
CA GLY A 556 29.63 31.37 -18.80
C GLY A 556 28.60 32.22 -19.52
N ASP A 557 27.34 32.09 -19.09
CA ASP A 557 26.18 32.96 -19.39
C ASP A 557 24.95 32.51 -18.54
N ASP A 558 24.96 31.27 -18.03
CA ASP A 558 23.81 30.60 -17.39
C ASP A 558 23.49 31.03 -15.94
N ASP A 559 24.18 32.03 -15.36
CA ASP A 559 24.00 32.50 -13.96
C ASP A 559 22.55 32.96 -13.63
N CYS A 560 21.69 33.14 -14.64
CA CYS A 560 20.28 33.52 -14.48
C CYS A 560 19.32 32.35 -14.24
N ASP A 561 19.59 31.15 -14.76
CA ASP A 561 18.62 30.04 -14.76
C ASP A 561 18.61 29.28 -13.42
N ASP A 562 19.76 29.15 -12.76
CA ASP A 562 19.87 28.57 -11.40
C ASP A 562 19.04 29.37 -10.38
N ASP A 563 18.93 30.68 -10.56
CA ASP A 563 18.22 31.58 -9.66
C ASP A 563 16.69 31.42 -9.76
N GLU A 564 16.14 31.04 -10.91
CA GLU A 564 14.71 30.67 -11.06
C GLU A 564 14.44 29.23 -10.61
N LYS A 565 15.35 28.30 -10.89
CA LYS A 565 15.29 26.92 -10.37
C LYS A 565 15.25 26.91 -8.84
N ALA A 566 16.13 27.67 -8.19
CA ALA A 566 16.16 27.80 -6.73
C ALA A 566 14.86 28.41 -6.17
N LYS A 567 14.22 29.36 -6.87
CA LYS A 567 12.89 29.90 -6.47
C LYS A 567 11.80 28.83 -6.58
N ALA A 568 11.83 28.00 -7.63
CA ALA A 568 10.89 26.90 -7.81
C ALA A 568 11.04 25.82 -6.72
N GLU A 569 12.25 25.35 -6.43
CA GLU A 569 12.51 24.40 -5.34
C GLU A 569 12.07 24.95 -3.98
N ASN A 570 12.36 26.23 -3.71
CA ASN A 570 11.87 26.97 -2.54
C ASN A 570 10.34 27.11 -2.49
N SER A 571 9.62 26.91 -3.60
CA SER A 571 8.15 26.87 -3.63
C SER A 571 7.66 25.45 -3.36
N ILE A 572 8.19 24.47 -4.09
CA ILE A 572 7.91 23.03 -3.97
C ILE A 572 8.05 22.57 -2.51
N ILE A 573 9.17 22.90 -1.85
CA ILE A 573 9.43 22.44 -0.48
C ILE A 573 8.48 23.06 0.56
N LYS A 574 8.01 24.31 0.35
CA LYS A 574 6.99 24.93 1.21
C LYS A 574 5.64 24.23 1.08
N SER A 575 5.27 23.85 -0.15
CA SER A 575 4.06 23.07 -0.43
C SER A 575 4.14 21.66 0.15
N ILE A 576 5.30 21.00 0.12
CA ILE A 576 5.50 19.70 0.77
C ILE A 576 5.43 19.82 2.31
N LEU A 577 5.97 20.91 2.88
CA LEU A 577 5.99 21.13 4.34
C LEU A 577 4.59 21.37 4.95
N SER A 578 3.62 21.92 4.21
CA SER A 578 2.25 22.09 4.73
C SER A 578 1.55 20.75 4.98
N VAL A 579 1.96 19.70 4.25
CA VAL A 579 1.42 18.33 4.33
C VAL A 579 2.24 17.43 5.28
N ALA A 580 3.27 17.97 5.96
CA ALA A 580 4.10 17.19 6.89
C ALA A 580 3.34 16.70 8.15
N SER A 581 2.15 17.24 8.42
CA SER A 581 1.24 16.84 9.50
C SER A 581 -0.03 16.15 9.00
N ASP A 582 0.02 15.47 7.85
CA ASP A 582 -1.11 14.74 7.28
C ASP A 582 -1.66 13.66 8.23
N GLY A 583 -2.96 13.36 8.16
CA GLY A 583 -3.53 12.24 8.89
C GLY A 583 -3.02 10.90 8.36
N SER A 584 -2.82 10.77 7.06
CA SER A 584 -2.47 9.49 6.45
C SER A 584 -0.98 9.15 6.52
N PRO A 585 -0.62 7.94 6.98
CA PRO A 585 0.77 7.48 6.96
C PRO A 585 1.36 7.37 5.56
N LEU A 586 0.53 7.13 4.53
CA LEU A 586 0.96 7.04 3.13
C LEU A 586 1.57 8.38 2.67
N VAL A 587 0.87 9.48 2.92
CA VAL A 587 1.31 10.83 2.54
C VAL A 587 2.56 11.24 3.32
N ARG A 588 2.58 11.06 4.66
CA ARG A 588 3.76 11.37 5.49
C ARG A 588 5.00 10.55 5.12
N ALA A 589 4.85 9.32 4.62
CA ALA A 589 5.97 8.52 4.14
C ALA A 589 6.63 9.15 2.89
N GLU A 590 5.83 9.57 1.91
CA GLU A 590 6.34 10.24 0.70
C GLU A 590 6.87 11.65 0.99
N VAL A 591 6.28 12.40 1.95
CA VAL A 591 6.84 13.66 2.46
C VAL A 591 8.24 13.44 3.05
N ALA A 592 8.45 12.36 3.81
CA ALA A 592 9.76 11.99 4.34
C ALA A 592 10.76 11.60 3.24
N VAL A 593 10.29 11.00 2.13
CA VAL A 593 11.14 10.69 0.95
C VAL A 593 11.57 11.96 0.22
N ALA A 594 10.63 12.88 -0.02
CA ALA A 594 10.92 14.16 -0.68
C ALA A 594 11.83 15.06 0.16
N LEU A 595 11.61 15.14 1.49
CA LEU A 595 12.53 15.78 2.44
C LEU A 595 13.92 15.09 2.45
N GLY A 596 13.99 13.79 2.15
CA GLY A 596 15.23 13.05 1.96
C GLY A 596 16.02 13.47 0.73
N ARG A 597 15.34 13.63 -0.43
CA ARG A 597 15.95 14.17 -1.67
C ARG A 597 16.47 15.59 -1.44
N PHE A 598 15.63 16.48 -0.90
CA PHE A 598 16.02 17.85 -0.53
C PHE A 598 17.20 17.90 0.46
N ALA A 599 17.21 17.02 1.47
CA ALA A 599 18.29 16.96 2.46
C ALA A 599 19.63 16.47 1.90
N PHE A 600 19.62 15.78 0.77
CA PHE A 600 20.83 15.35 0.07
C PHE A 600 21.47 16.51 -0.71
N GLY A 601 20.69 17.25 -1.51
CA GLY A 601 21.16 18.44 -2.22
C GLY A 601 21.62 19.55 -1.26
N HIS A 602 20.77 19.96 -0.31
CA HIS A 602 21.03 21.11 0.57
C HIS A 602 21.75 20.74 1.88
N ARG A 603 22.49 19.62 1.89
CA ARG A 603 23.10 18.99 3.07
C ARG A 603 23.92 19.95 3.94
N GLN A 604 24.69 20.86 3.33
CA GLN A 604 25.54 21.82 4.06
C GLN A 604 24.72 22.89 4.81
N HIS A 605 23.65 23.42 4.20
CA HIS A 605 22.79 24.44 4.79
C HIS A 605 22.01 23.87 5.98
N LEU A 606 21.40 22.69 5.79
CA LEU A 606 20.69 21.97 6.85
C LEU A 606 21.61 21.59 8.01
N LYS A 607 22.84 21.14 7.74
CA LYS A 607 23.84 20.82 8.77
C LYS A 607 24.28 22.04 9.57
N SER A 608 24.43 23.20 8.93
CA SER A 608 24.71 24.48 9.62
C SER A 608 23.60 24.88 10.59
N ILE A 609 22.34 24.71 10.19
CA ILE A 609 21.16 25.08 10.98
C ILE A 609 20.84 24.05 12.07
N ALA A 610 21.07 22.76 11.83
CA ALA A 610 21.10 21.76 12.90
C ALA A 610 22.19 22.09 13.94
N ALA A 611 23.38 22.53 13.50
CA ALA A 611 24.44 22.98 14.40
C ALA A 611 24.16 24.30 15.13
N SER A 612 23.06 25.01 14.84
CA SER A 612 22.56 26.13 15.65
C SER A 612 21.46 25.71 16.62
N TYR A 613 20.51 24.86 16.19
CA TYR A 613 19.41 24.36 17.01
C TYR A 613 19.87 23.41 18.13
N TRP A 614 20.91 22.60 17.92
CA TRP A 614 21.46 21.68 18.93
C TRP A 614 22.52 22.30 19.86
N LYS A 615 22.94 23.55 19.64
CA LYS A 615 23.76 24.25 20.64
C LYS A 615 22.87 24.55 21.85
N PRO A 616 23.25 24.12 23.07
CA PRO A 616 22.50 24.51 24.26
C PRO A 616 22.51 26.04 24.38
N GLN A 617 21.36 26.64 24.72
CA GLN A 617 21.24 28.09 24.88
C GLN A 617 21.95 28.59 26.14
N THR A 618 23.28 28.62 26.09
CA THR A 618 24.10 29.34 27.06
C THR A 618 23.90 30.85 26.87
N SER A 619 23.09 31.44 27.75
CA SER A 619 22.97 32.89 28.00
C SER A 619 22.67 33.81 26.79
N LEU A 620 21.40 33.88 26.38
CA LEU A 620 20.84 34.98 25.56
C LEU A 620 19.54 35.56 26.14
N VAL A 621 19.49 35.74 27.47
CA VAL A 621 18.35 36.35 28.20
C VAL A 621 18.76 37.60 29.02
N LEU A 622 20.03 38.02 28.90
CA LEU A 622 20.54 39.26 29.53
C LEU A 622 21.16 40.17 28.46
N ASN A 623 20.31 40.91 27.73
CA ASN A 623 20.55 42.27 27.19
C ASN A 623 19.36 42.78 26.35
N SER A 624 18.17 42.89 26.96
CA SER A 624 17.00 43.47 26.29
C SER A 624 15.93 44.01 27.28
N LEU A 625 16.35 44.82 28.26
CA LEU A 625 15.44 45.67 29.02
C LEU A 625 15.29 47.03 28.32
N PRO A 626 14.07 47.51 28.00
CA PRO A 626 13.88 48.81 27.37
C PRO A 626 14.04 49.95 28.37
N SER A 627 15.01 50.84 28.14
CA SER A 627 15.27 52.04 28.95
C SER A 627 14.20 53.11 28.74
N LEU A 628 13.09 53.03 29.48
CA LEU A 628 11.94 53.92 29.32
C LEU A 628 12.14 55.25 30.06
N ALA A 629 12.81 56.22 29.43
CA ALA A 629 13.12 57.52 30.03
C ALA A 629 13.22 58.68 29.03
N HIS A 630 12.09 59.24 28.57
CA HIS A 630 11.88 60.69 28.55
C HIS A 630 10.45 61.10 28.12
N ILE A 631 9.68 61.67 29.05
CA ILE A 631 8.60 62.63 28.76
C ILE A 631 8.77 63.80 29.73
N LYS A 632 8.86 65.03 29.20
CA LYS A 632 8.57 66.27 29.94
C LYS A 632 7.07 66.54 29.63
N GLY A 633 6.16 66.75 30.58
CA GLY A 633 6.20 67.69 31.71
C GLY A 633 5.42 68.95 31.28
N GLY A 634 4.50 69.54 32.05
CA GLY A 634 3.94 69.19 33.37
C GLY A 634 3.00 70.31 33.85
N GLY A 635 2.27 70.14 34.97
CA GLY A 635 1.51 71.27 35.54
C GLY A 635 0.44 70.96 36.61
N SER A 636 0.63 71.57 37.80
CA SER A 636 -0.38 71.86 38.85
C SER A 636 -1.09 70.70 39.59
N GLY A 637 -1.53 70.93 40.85
CA GLY A 637 -2.61 70.10 41.44
C GLY A 637 -2.57 69.60 42.91
N TYR A 638 -1.96 70.28 43.88
CA TYR A 638 -2.29 70.26 45.34
C TYR A 638 -2.61 68.95 46.13
N THR A 639 -1.93 68.78 47.29
CA THR A 639 -2.41 68.17 48.58
C THR A 639 -2.75 66.65 48.62
N THR A 640 -2.57 65.86 49.71
CA THR A 640 -2.08 66.06 51.10
C THR A 640 -1.62 64.72 51.75
N THR A 641 -0.76 64.77 52.78
CA THR A 641 -0.57 63.88 54.00
C THR A 641 -1.17 62.43 54.07
N ASN A 642 -0.62 61.41 54.75
CA ASN A 642 0.39 61.30 55.84
C ASN A 642 0.91 59.83 55.92
N GLN A 643 2.23 59.53 56.04
CA GLN A 643 3.08 59.34 57.25
C GLN A 643 3.25 57.90 57.80
N TYR A 644 4.45 57.67 58.37
CA TYR A 644 4.96 56.60 59.27
C TYR A 644 5.58 55.28 58.76
N MET A 645 6.84 55.10 59.19
CA MET A 645 7.77 53.94 59.24
C MET A 645 7.76 53.35 60.69
N PRO A 646 8.57 52.33 61.13
CA PRO A 646 9.75 51.68 60.51
C PRO A 646 9.91 50.13 60.69
N HIS A 647 11.05 49.59 60.23
CA HIS A 647 11.64 48.27 60.58
C HIS A 647 12.04 48.13 62.08
N PRO A 648 12.25 46.89 62.61
CA PRO A 648 13.62 46.32 62.72
C PRO A 648 13.71 44.78 62.45
N SER A 649 14.72 44.06 63.00
CA SER A 649 15.31 42.80 62.45
C SER A 649 15.98 41.85 63.50
N ILE A 650 16.90 40.96 63.07
CA ILE A 650 17.79 40.03 63.84
C ILE A 650 17.06 38.71 64.28
N VAL A 651 17.57 37.45 64.35
CA VAL A 651 18.81 36.74 64.83
C VAL A 651 19.02 35.44 63.97
N ALA A 652 20.19 35.02 63.42
CA ALA A 652 21.51 34.51 63.93
C ALA A 652 21.50 33.06 64.53
N SER A 653 22.58 32.24 64.65
CA SER A 653 23.84 32.02 63.88
C SER A 653 24.63 30.75 64.41
N GLN A 654 25.82 30.44 63.84
CA GLN A 654 26.82 29.38 64.24
C GLN A 654 26.49 27.91 63.80
N ILE A 655 27.41 26.92 63.67
CA ILE A 655 28.82 26.70 64.13
C ILE A 655 29.70 26.07 62.99
N GLY A 656 31.05 26.21 63.04
CA GLY A 656 32.05 25.61 62.11
C GLY A 656 32.67 24.25 62.56
N PRO A 657 33.82 23.74 62.01
CA PRO A 657 35.10 24.48 61.87
C PRO A 657 35.94 24.17 60.58
N LEU A 658 37.27 24.36 60.64
CA LEU A 658 38.23 24.58 59.51
C LEU A 658 39.27 23.46 59.28
N THR A 659 39.90 23.45 58.10
CA THR A 659 41.36 23.30 57.75
C THR A 659 41.52 22.78 56.29
N ARG A 660 42.57 23.02 55.49
CA ARG A 660 43.80 23.86 55.52
C ARG A 660 44.10 24.27 54.05
N VAL A 661 44.55 25.49 53.74
CA VAL A 661 45.96 25.90 53.45
C VAL A 661 46.64 25.05 52.34
N GLY A 662 47.28 25.62 51.31
CA GLY A 662 47.84 26.99 51.24
C GLY A 662 47.97 27.62 49.84
N SER A 663 48.88 28.59 49.77
CA SER A 663 49.08 29.57 48.68
C SER A 663 50.46 29.42 48.06
N ASP A 664 50.65 29.88 46.82
CA ASP A 664 51.76 30.78 46.49
C ASP A 664 51.50 31.54 45.17
N THR A 665 52.23 32.64 44.97
CA THR A 665 51.94 33.67 43.94
C THR A 665 53.20 34.11 43.20
N ALA A 666 53.04 34.57 41.95
CA ALA A 666 54.00 35.36 41.17
C ALA A 666 55.33 34.64 40.76
N SER A 667 56.11 35.10 39.76
CA SER A 667 55.80 35.91 38.55
C SER A 667 57.01 35.95 37.58
N LEU A 668 56.76 36.39 36.33
CA LEU A 668 57.70 37.05 35.41
C LEU A 668 58.82 36.24 34.71
N VAL A 669 59.37 36.87 33.66
CA VAL A 669 60.60 36.60 32.88
C VAL A 669 60.50 35.51 31.78
N ARG A 670 60.92 35.72 30.51
CA ARG A 670 61.09 36.93 29.66
C ARG A 670 61.34 36.49 28.19
N GLU A 671 61.26 37.45 27.26
CA GLU A 671 61.80 37.47 25.87
C GLU A 671 60.98 36.73 24.78
N GLY A 672 60.88 37.25 23.54
CA GLY A 672 61.23 38.61 23.11
C GLY A 672 61.35 38.81 21.58
N ARG A 673 61.28 40.09 21.14
CA ARG A 673 61.62 40.63 19.79
C ARG A 673 60.70 40.21 18.62
N VAL A 674 60.60 40.96 17.50
CA VAL A 674 60.53 42.44 17.26
C VAL A 674 60.14 42.68 15.79
N SER A 675 59.48 43.82 15.49
CA SER A 675 59.17 44.32 14.11
C SER A 675 58.13 43.51 13.30
N THR A 676 57.43 44.06 12.29
CA THR A 676 57.59 45.34 11.56
C THR A 676 56.28 46.15 11.41
N SER A 677 56.37 47.50 11.55
CA SER A 677 55.67 48.58 10.80
C SER A 677 54.15 48.53 10.49
N SER A 678 53.38 49.64 10.49
CA SER A 678 53.65 51.05 10.83
C SER A 678 52.32 51.85 11.02
N PRO A 679 52.33 53.09 11.58
CA PRO A 679 51.17 53.59 12.33
C PRO A 679 50.75 55.08 12.10
N LEU A 680 49.72 55.49 12.87
CA LEU A 680 49.50 56.82 13.49
C LEU A 680 49.36 58.12 12.66
N ALA A 681 48.14 58.68 12.70
CA ALA A 681 47.80 60.04 13.18
C ALA A 681 46.27 60.13 13.35
N GLY A 682 45.65 61.00 14.15
CA GLY A 682 46.13 61.98 15.15
C GLY A 682 44.90 62.75 15.70
N THR A 683 44.83 63.03 17.01
CA THR A 683 43.58 63.50 17.66
C THR A 683 43.41 65.01 17.73
N GLY A 684 42.21 65.53 17.44
CA GLY A 684 41.59 66.56 18.29
C GLY A 684 40.84 67.74 17.63
N ILE A 685 40.22 68.52 18.53
CA ILE A 685 39.68 69.89 18.37
C ILE A 685 38.23 69.99 17.83
N MET A 686 37.55 71.07 18.23
CA MET A 686 36.09 71.29 18.26
C MET A 686 35.66 72.50 17.40
N HIS A 687 34.34 72.65 17.21
CA HIS A 687 33.61 73.84 16.73
C HIS A 687 33.87 74.28 15.27
N GLY A 688 32.81 74.69 14.57
CA GLY A 688 32.94 75.19 13.18
C GLY A 688 31.64 75.29 12.34
N SER A 689 30.52 75.69 12.93
CA SER A 689 29.36 76.20 12.15
C SER A 689 29.53 77.72 11.91
N PRO A 690 28.67 78.42 11.14
CA PRO A 690 27.59 77.99 10.23
C PRO A 690 27.64 78.76 8.87
N LEU A 691 26.48 78.84 8.15
CA LEU A 691 26.12 79.88 7.17
C LEU A 691 26.78 79.83 5.76
N SER A 692 26.12 80.27 4.67
CA SER A 692 24.68 80.53 4.41
C SER A 692 24.43 80.87 2.94
N ASP A 693 23.28 80.44 2.41
CA ASP A 693 22.49 81.09 1.33
C ASP A 693 23.14 81.20 -0.08
N ASP A 694 22.41 81.39 -1.19
CA ASP A 694 21.02 81.86 -1.33
C ASP A 694 20.23 81.11 -2.44
N SER A 695 18.90 81.17 -2.30
CA SER A 695 17.72 80.83 -3.13
C SER A 695 17.89 80.45 -4.63
N SER A 696 16.96 79.69 -5.25
CA SER A 696 15.51 79.93 -5.17
C SER A 696 14.53 78.82 -5.63
N GLN A 697 13.44 78.70 -4.85
CA GLN A 697 12.03 78.43 -5.21
C GLN A 697 11.57 77.04 -5.75
N HIS A 698 10.88 76.31 -4.85
CA HIS A 698 9.55 75.66 -5.02
C HIS A 698 9.35 74.55 -6.08
N SER A 699 8.82 73.34 -5.76
CA SER A 699 8.21 72.83 -4.50
C SER A 699 8.50 71.34 -4.25
N ASP A 700 8.33 70.95 -2.99
CA ASP A 700 8.72 69.68 -2.34
C ASP A 700 7.49 68.82 -1.94
N PRO A 701 7.63 67.59 -1.38
CA PRO A 701 8.84 66.77 -1.27
C PRO A 701 8.70 65.29 -1.67
N GLY A 702 9.84 64.65 -1.89
CA GLY A 702 10.07 63.22 -1.66
C GLY A 702 11.43 63.01 -1.00
N ILE A 703 11.72 61.83 -0.43
CA ILE A 703 13.06 61.49 0.08
C ILE A 703 13.52 60.13 -0.46
N LEU A 704 14.02 60.20 -1.69
CA LEU A 704 15.26 59.54 -2.15
C LEU A 704 16.40 60.59 -1.89
N ASN A 705 17.70 60.32 -1.85
CA ASN A 705 18.49 59.09 -1.90
C ASN A 705 19.89 59.34 -1.31
N ASP A 706 20.73 58.29 -1.29
CA ASP A 706 22.19 58.26 -1.48
C ASP A 706 23.15 59.31 -0.87
N VAL A 707 24.23 58.79 -0.27
CA VAL A 707 25.57 59.37 -0.40
C VAL A 707 26.52 58.26 -0.88
N ILE A 708 27.26 58.53 -1.96
CA ILE A 708 28.00 57.54 -2.74
C ILE A 708 29.49 57.52 -2.37
N SER A 709 30.05 56.31 -2.17
CA SER A 709 31.42 55.84 -2.50
C SER A 709 32.63 56.69 -2.05
N ASN A 710 33.66 56.11 -1.44
CA ASN A 710 34.62 55.35 -2.24
C ASN A 710 35.41 54.26 -1.51
N GLY A 711 35.41 53.08 -2.13
CA GLY A 711 36.52 52.13 -2.10
C GLY A 711 36.45 51.00 -1.07
N VAL A 712 35.86 49.87 -1.46
CA VAL A 712 36.54 48.56 -1.51
C VAL A 712 35.66 47.54 -2.26
N VAL A 713 36.32 46.64 -3.00
CA VAL A 713 35.81 45.53 -3.81
C VAL A 713 34.53 44.86 -3.29
N HIS A 714 33.55 44.67 -4.18
CA HIS A 714 32.40 43.81 -3.92
C HIS A 714 32.83 42.34 -3.78
N HIS A 715 32.67 41.78 -2.58
CA HIS A 715 32.25 40.38 -2.44
C HIS A 715 30.75 40.39 -2.10
N SER A 716 29.93 39.84 -2.99
CA SER A 716 28.51 39.60 -2.76
C SER A 716 28.34 38.61 -1.61
N ARG A 717 27.75 39.08 -0.50
CA ARG A 717 27.20 38.19 0.53
C ARG A 717 25.79 37.74 0.10
N PRO A 718 25.47 36.44 0.18
CA PRO A 718 24.09 35.97 0.02
C PRO A 718 23.11 36.56 1.04
N ILE A 719 21.83 36.46 0.70
CA ILE A 719 20.72 37.21 1.30
C ILE A 719 20.26 36.57 2.63
N PRO A 720 19.78 37.34 3.65
CA PRO A 720 19.49 36.78 4.98
C PRO A 720 18.23 35.90 5.13
N LEU A 721 17.38 35.74 4.09
CA LEU A 721 16.02 35.20 4.25
C LEU A 721 15.93 33.66 4.39
N ASP A 722 16.83 32.89 3.77
CA ASP A 722 16.68 31.43 3.63
C ASP A 722 16.65 30.63 4.93
N ASN A 723 17.28 31.14 6.00
CA ASN A 723 17.43 30.43 7.26
C ASN A 723 16.09 29.97 7.88
N ALA A 724 14.99 30.67 7.58
CA ALA A 724 13.66 30.34 8.09
C ALA A 724 13.13 29.01 7.52
N MET A 725 13.23 28.81 6.21
CA MET A 725 12.70 27.61 5.54
C MET A 725 13.53 26.37 5.88
N TYR A 726 14.86 26.45 5.84
CA TYR A 726 15.71 25.35 6.28
C TYR A 726 15.47 24.98 7.76
N SER A 727 15.15 25.97 8.62
CA SER A 727 14.73 25.70 10.01
C SER A 727 13.37 24.99 10.10
N GLN A 728 12.42 25.28 9.20
CA GLN A 728 11.15 24.54 9.10
C GLN A 728 11.39 23.10 8.61
N CYS A 729 12.30 22.89 7.65
CA CYS A 729 12.70 21.56 7.19
C CYS A 729 13.26 20.71 8.35
N VAL A 730 14.20 21.25 9.13
CA VAL A 730 14.78 20.58 10.30
C VAL A 730 13.70 20.27 11.36
N LEU A 731 12.74 21.16 11.57
CA LEU A 731 11.62 20.91 12.50
C LEU A 731 10.70 19.78 12.00
N ALA A 732 10.36 19.75 10.70
CA ALA A 732 9.55 18.68 10.10
C ALA A 732 10.27 17.31 10.13
N MET A 733 11.59 17.29 9.93
CA MET A 733 12.39 16.07 10.08
C MET A 733 12.40 15.56 11.54
N LEU A 734 12.34 16.47 12.52
CA LEU A 734 12.23 16.12 13.95
C LEU A 734 10.84 15.61 14.35
N THR A 735 9.75 16.15 13.80
CA THR A 735 8.40 15.62 14.04
C THR A 735 8.24 14.25 13.38
N LEU A 736 8.65 14.10 12.12
CA LEU A 736 8.65 12.81 11.40
C LEU A 736 9.55 11.76 12.07
N ALA A 737 10.64 12.14 12.75
CA ALA A 737 11.47 11.20 13.52
C ALA A 737 10.83 10.71 14.84
N ARG A 738 9.80 11.41 15.34
CA ARG A 738 8.99 11.10 16.54
C ARG A 738 7.58 10.60 16.21
N ASP A 739 7.30 10.34 14.93
CA ASP A 739 5.98 9.99 14.43
C ASP A 739 5.38 8.75 15.14
N PRO A 740 4.06 8.74 15.43
CA PRO A 740 3.43 7.60 16.09
C PRO A 740 3.38 6.31 15.26
N SER A 741 3.57 6.40 13.93
CA SER A 741 3.83 5.25 13.06
C SER A 741 5.32 4.89 13.08
N PRO A 742 5.70 3.67 13.50
CA PRO A 742 7.11 3.28 13.61
C PRO A 742 7.83 3.29 12.25
N ARG A 743 7.11 3.11 11.14
CA ARG A 743 7.65 3.19 9.78
C ARG A 743 8.08 4.63 9.43
N ILE A 744 7.21 5.61 9.64
CA ILE A 744 7.55 7.02 9.38
C ILE A 744 8.63 7.49 10.34
N ALA A 745 8.55 7.10 11.62
CA ALA A 745 9.58 7.37 12.61
C ALA A 745 10.96 6.86 12.16
N SER A 746 11.02 5.71 11.47
CA SER A 746 12.27 5.20 10.88
C SER A 746 12.75 6.00 9.66
N LEU A 747 11.83 6.50 8.81
CA LEU A 747 12.15 7.35 7.66
C LEU A 747 12.67 8.72 8.11
N GLY A 748 11.99 9.40 9.05
CA GLY A 748 12.46 10.68 9.59
C GLY A 748 13.84 10.58 10.24
N ARG A 749 14.11 9.50 10.99
CA ARG A 749 15.46 9.22 11.52
C ARG A 749 16.49 8.95 10.42
N ARG A 750 16.12 8.31 9.30
CA ARG A 750 16.99 8.14 8.13
C ARG A 750 17.33 9.48 7.47
N VAL A 751 16.36 10.39 7.29
CA VAL A 751 16.59 11.74 6.76
C VAL A 751 17.54 12.55 7.66
N LEU A 752 17.34 12.51 8.98
CA LEU A 752 18.25 13.13 9.94
C LEU A 752 19.69 12.57 9.83
N SER A 753 19.86 11.28 9.54
CA SER A 753 21.19 10.68 9.35
C SER A 753 21.92 11.16 8.09
N ILE A 754 21.21 11.55 7.00
CA ILE A 754 21.81 12.12 5.78
C ILE A 754 22.51 13.46 6.10
N ILE A 755 21.88 14.28 6.94
CA ILE A 755 22.43 15.56 7.44
C ILE A 755 23.59 15.33 8.43
N GLY A 756 23.72 14.12 8.98
CA GLY A 756 24.73 13.74 9.97
C GLY A 756 24.26 13.87 11.42
N ILE A 757 22.95 13.77 11.68
CA ILE A 757 22.34 13.90 13.01
C ILE A 757 21.94 12.50 13.52
N GLU A 758 22.85 11.82 14.21
CA GLU A 758 22.52 10.58 14.92
C GLU A 758 21.83 10.90 16.27
N GLN A 759 20.55 10.55 16.40
CA GLN A 759 19.89 10.55 17.71
C GLN A 759 20.37 9.35 18.53
N VAL A 760 21.27 9.60 19.48
CA VAL A 760 21.65 8.61 20.51
C VAL A 760 20.44 8.33 21.40
N VAL A 761 19.75 7.22 21.13
CA VAL A 761 18.69 6.71 22.01
C VAL A 761 19.33 6.17 23.28
N ALA A 762 19.43 7.04 24.28
CA ALA A 762 19.99 6.70 25.58
C ALA A 762 19.07 5.72 26.32
N LYS A 763 19.35 4.41 26.19
CA LYS A 763 18.86 3.41 27.15
C LYS A 763 19.37 3.81 28.55
N PRO A 764 18.51 4.10 29.53
CA PRO A 764 18.96 4.51 30.85
C PRO A 764 19.65 3.34 31.56
N GLY A 765 20.96 3.44 31.73
CA GLY A 765 21.75 2.45 32.47
C GLY A 765 21.49 2.57 33.97
N ASN A 766 20.72 1.64 34.53
CA ASN A 766 20.51 1.55 35.98
C ASN A 766 21.86 1.48 36.72
N SER A 767 22.13 2.46 37.57
CA SER A 767 23.33 2.54 38.39
C SER A 767 23.03 3.18 39.75
N THR A 768 23.82 2.80 40.75
CA THR A 768 23.61 3.02 42.20
C THR A 768 22.42 2.25 42.82
N GLY A 769 22.54 1.63 44.01
CA GLY A 769 23.77 1.22 44.69
C GLY A 769 23.71 1.09 46.22
N SER A 770 23.84 -0.15 46.71
CA SER A 770 24.15 -0.61 48.09
C SER A 770 22.95 -1.02 48.96
N SER A 771 23.09 -1.88 50.00
CA SER A 771 24.31 -2.46 50.60
C SER A 771 24.04 -3.85 51.24
N ALA A 772 24.89 -4.84 50.98
CA ALA A 772 25.02 -6.07 51.78
C ALA A 772 26.44 -6.67 51.61
N ARG A 773 26.96 -7.37 52.63
CA ARG A 773 28.38 -7.83 52.70
C ARG A 773 28.60 -9.26 52.15
N PRO A 774 29.82 -9.59 51.65
CA PRO A 774 30.10 -10.84 50.95
C PRO A 774 30.72 -11.94 51.81
N VAL A 775 30.64 -13.20 51.33
CA VAL A 775 31.46 -14.34 51.79
C VAL A 775 31.94 -15.17 50.59
N LYS A 776 33.28 -15.28 50.45
CA LYS A 776 34.13 -16.30 49.77
C LYS A 776 33.51 -17.11 48.60
N ALA A 777 33.97 -16.94 47.34
CA ALA A 777 35.19 -17.52 46.72
C ALA A 777 35.00 -19.01 46.31
N THR A 778 35.62 -19.57 45.25
CA THR A 778 36.99 -19.41 44.71
C THR A 778 37.14 -19.72 43.20
N THR A 779 38.12 -19.08 42.51
CA THR A 779 38.99 -19.59 41.39
C THR A 779 38.41 -20.34 40.15
N SER A 780 38.90 -20.18 38.91
CA SER A 780 40.00 -19.34 38.35
C SER A 780 39.99 -19.25 36.80
N SER A 781 40.73 -18.26 36.28
CA SER A 781 41.21 -17.97 34.90
C SER A 781 41.78 -19.16 34.08
N PRO A 782 41.96 -19.07 32.72
CA PRO A 782 42.28 -17.84 31.95
C PRO A 782 41.59 -17.63 30.57
N ALA A 783 41.84 -16.45 29.99
CA ALA A 783 41.49 -16.05 28.61
C ALA A 783 42.66 -16.22 27.63
N PRO A 784 42.45 -15.97 26.32
CA PRO A 784 43.17 -14.82 25.75
C PRO A 784 42.33 -13.90 24.82
N THR A 785 42.99 -12.80 24.42
CA THR A 785 42.65 -11.73 23.46
C THR A 785 42.42 -12.20 22.01
N LEU A 786 41.89 -11.43 21.03
CA LEU A 786 41.61 -9.98 20.90
C LEU A 786 40.50 -9.72 19.83
N ALA A 787 39.83 -8.55 19.90
CA ALA A 787 39.22 -7.73 18.82
C ALA A 787 38.40 -8.36 17.65
N GLY A 788 37.19 -7.82 17.42
CA GLY A 788 36.44 -7.95 16.16
C GLY A 788 35.06 -7.28 16.22
N LEU A 789 34.63 -6.59 15.15
CA LEU A 789 33.27 -6.01 15.07
C LEU A 789 32.26 -6.98 14.45
N ALA A 790 31.12 -7.16 15.13
CA ALA A 790 29.86 -7.64 14.56
C ALA A 790 28.76 -6.71 15.10
N ARG A 791 27.90 -6.02 14.33
CA ARG A 791 27.08 -6.40 13.15
C ARG A 791 26.13 -7.57 13.41
N SER A 792 24.86 -7.19 13.59
CA SER A 792 23.61 -7.92 13.34
C SER A 792 23.74 -9.42 13.05
N SER A 793 23.32 -10.24 14.02
CA SER A 793 22.79 -11.58 13.78
C SER A 793 21.46 -11.73 14.53
N SER A 794 20.48 -12.31 13.85
CA SER A 794 19.17 -12.68 14.38
C SER A 794 19.09 -14.20 14.45
N TRP A 795 18.39 -14.73 15.47
CA TRP A 795 18.18 -16.17 15.72
C TRP A 795 19.45 -16.88 16.20
N PHE A 796 19.40 -17.92 17.05
CA PHE A 796 18.32 -18.55 17.81
C PHE A 796 18.81 -18.80 19.25
N ASP A 797 17.91 -19.11 20.19
CA ASP A 797 18.15 -20.27 21.05
C ASP A 797 16.85 -20.94 21.53
N MET A 798 16.82 -22.27 21.47
CA MET A 798 15.81 -23.16 22.03
C MET A 798 16.57 -24.34 22.64
N ASN A 799 17.04 -24.16 23.87
CA ASN A 799 17.83 -25.16 24.56
C ASN A 799 16.93 -26.17 25.31
N ALA A 800 16.93 -27.43 24.86
CA ALA A 800 16.16 -28.52 25.46
C ALA A 800 16.97 -29.29 26.51
N GLY A 801 16.34 -29.63 27.63
CA GLY A 801 16.93 -30.52 28.65
C GLY A 801 16.88 -32.00 28.23
N HIS A 802 17.92 -32.77 28.54
CA HIS A 802 18.07 -34.17 28.17
C HIS A 802 18.01 -35.13 29.37
N LEU A 803 17.78 -36.43 29.04
CA LEU A 803 18.05 -37.69 29.77
C LEU A 803 16.79 -38.48 30.24
N PRO A 804 16.82 -39.83 30.26
CA PRO A 804 17.57 -40.73 29.37
C PRO A 804 16.83 -42.02 28.91
N SER A 805 17.39 -42.69 27.89
CA SER A 805 17.36 -44.16 27.66
C SER A 805 16.03 -44.91 27.42
N THR A 806 15.84 -45.44 26.21
CA THR A 806 15.83 -46.91 25.95
C THR A 806 15.86 -47.26 24.44
N PHE A 807 16.26 -48.50 24.10
CA PHE A 807 16.32 -49.02 22.73
C PHE A 807 14.97 -49.52 22.20
N ARG A 808 14.61 -49.18 20.94
CA ARG A 808 14.17 -50.16 19.90
C ARG A 808 13.96 -49.49 18.53
N THR A 809 14.22 -50.24 17.46
CA THR A 809 13.90 -49.92 16.05
C THR A 809 12.45 -50.25 15.71
N PRO A 810 11.82 -49.48 14.80
CA PRO A 810 11.09 -50.11 13.67
C PRO A 810 11.42 -49.34 12.33
N PRO A 811 10.67 -49.37 11.21
CA PRO A 811 11.29 -49.67 9.90
C PRO A 811 11.15 -48.58 8.82
N VAL A 812 11.70 -48.86 7.63
CA VAL A 812 11.77 -47.96 6.46
C VAL A 812 10.40 -47.70 5.79
N SER A 813 10.20 -46.47 5.32
CA SER A 813 9.19 -46.06 4.33
C SER A 813 9.76 -44.92 3.47
N PRO A 814 9.31 -44.72 2.20
CA PRO A 814 10.03 -43.92 1.22
C PRO A 814 9.81 -42.39 1.30
N PRO A 815 10.79 -41.57 0.86
CA PRO A 815 10.63 -40.11 0.79
C PRO A 815 9.73 -39.69 -0.38
N ARG A 816 8.85 -38.71 -0.12
CA ARG A 816 8.12 -37.97 -1.17
C ARG A 816 8.97 -36.76 -1.60
N PRO A 817 9.18 -36.51 -2.91
CA PRO A 817 9.85 -35.29 -3.34
C PRO A 817 8.92 -34.07 -3.18
N SER A 818 9.39 -33.06 -2.45
CA SER A 818 8.73 -31.76 -2.34
C SER A 818 9.15 -30.85 -3.50
N TYR A 819 8.19 -30.35 -4.28
CA TYR A 819 8.46 -29.40 -5.36
C TYR A 819 8.84 -28.02 -4.80
N LEU A 820 10.04 -27.54 -5.14
CA LEU A 820 10.46 -26.15 -5.01
C LEU A 820 11.21 -25.75 -6.29
N THR A 821 10.48 -25.21 -7.27
CA THR A 821 11.03 -24.69 -8.52
C THR A 821 11.31 -23.21 -8.41
N GLY A 822 12.55 -22.79 -8.64
CA GLY A 822 12.91 -21.37 -8.64
C GLY A 822 14.22 -21.08 -9.36
N MET A 823 14.18 -20.85 -10.67
CA MET A 823 15.21 -20.08 -11.37
C MET A 823 14.73 -19.50 -12.71
N ARG A 824 15.05 -18.20 -12.89
CA ARG A 824 15.36 -17.48 -14.15
C ARG A 824 14.93 -18.14 -15.48
N ARG A 825 13.93 -17.54 -16.15
CA ARG A 825 13.83 -17.60 -17.63
C ARG A 825 15.06 -16.93 -18.25
N VAL A 826 15.53 -17.46 -19.38
CA VAL A 826 16.68 -16.94 -20.14
C VAL A 826 16.21 -16.48 -21.52
N CYS A 827 16.32 -15.19 -21.80
CA CYS A 827 16.07 -14.64 -23.13
C CYS A 827 17.36 -14.73 -23.97
N SER A 828 17.50 -15.77 -24.78
CA SER A 828 18.64 -15.96 -25.68
C SER A 828 18.30 -15.67 -27.13
N LEU A 829 18.80 -14.54 -27.64
CA LEU A 829 19.20 -14.38 -29.03
C LEU A 829 20.63 -13.82 -29.01
N GLU A 830 21.61 -14.58 -29.49
CA GLU A 830 23.02 -14.21 -29.39
C GLU A 830 23.37 -13.03 -30.29
N PHE A 831 24.05 -12.02 -29.72
CA PHE A 831 24.98 -11.17 -30.46
C PHE A 831 26.30 -11.11 -29.69
N ARG A 832 27.39 -11.52 -30.33
CA ARG A 832 28.76 -11.35 -29.80
C ARG A 832 29.32 -9.99 -30.21
N PRO A 833 29.65 -9.09 -29.27
CA PRO A 833 30.58 -8.01 -29.54
C PRO A 833 31.99 -8.60 -29.57
N HIS A 834 32.69 -8.49 -30.71
CA HIS A 834 34.13 -8.73 -30.74
C HIS A 834 34.85 -7.58 -30.04
N LEU A 835 35.88 -7.88 -29.23
CA LEU A 835 36.72 -6.85 -28.63
C LEU A 835 37.47 -6.06 -29.71
N MET A 836 37.22 -4.75 -29.76
CA MET A 836 38.06 -3.77 -30.45
C MET A 836 38.27 -2.56 -29.53
N SER A 837 39.35 -2.58 -28.76
CA SER A 837 39.84 -1.46 -27.95
C SER A 837 41.36 -1.59 -27.78
N SER A 838 42.07 -0.48 -27.51
CA SER A 838 43.54 -0.30 -27.68
C SER A 838 43.97 -0.31 -29.16
N PRO A 839 45.13 0.29 -29.54
CA PRO A 839 46.19 0.94 -28.74
C PRO A 839 45.96 2.47 -28.60
N ASP A 840 46.75 3.31 -27.90
CA ASP A 840 47.89 3.19 -26.96
C ASP A 840 47.95 4.51 -26.14
N SER A 841 48.74 4.74 -25.07
CA SER A 841 49.70 3.94 -24.28
C SER A 841 49.82 4.58 -22.87
N GLY A 842 50.50 3.94 -21.91
CA GLY A 842 50.86 4.60 -20.64
C GLY A 842 51.25 3.67 -19.50
N LEU A 843 52.50 3.17 -19.49
CA LEU A 843 53.00 2.25 -18.46
C LEU A 843 53.47 2.99 -17.18
N ALA A 844 52.89 2.63 -16.03
CA ALA A 844 53.56 2.65 -14.72
C ALA A 844 52.84 1.76 -13.70
N ASP A 845 53.50 0.70 -13.23
CA ASP A 845 53.20 0.01 -11.97
C ASP A 845 54.08 0.66 -10.88
N PRO A 846 53.56 0.90 -9.65
CA PRO A 846 54.18 0.17 -8.56
C PRO A 846 53.25 -0.29 -7.43
N LEU A 847 53.51 -1.53 -7.03
CA LEU A 847 53.29 -2.19 -5.72
C LEU A 847 53.28 -1.28 -4.45
N LEU A 848 52.55 -1.79 -3.44
CA LEU A 848 52.60 -1.48 -1.99
C LEU A 848 51.97 -0.16 -1.48
N GLY A 849 50.83 -0.29 -0.78
CA GLY A 849 50.49 0.61 0.34
C GLY A 849 49.00 0.85 0.62
N SER A 850 48.62 0.74 1.90
CA SER A 850 47.38 1.27 2.52
C SER A 850 46.02 0.86 1.94
N ALA A 851 45.24 0.09 2.71
CA ALA A 851 43.83 -0.13 2.43
C ALA A 851 42.98 1.10 2.79
N VAL A 852 42.53 1.84 1.77
CA VAL A 852 41.44 2.84 1.89
C VAL A 852 40.14 2.18 1.43
N ALA A 853 39.04 2.47 2.11
CA ALA A 853 37.75 1.83 1.82
C ALA A 853 37.23 2.19 0.42
N SER A 854 36.79 1.18 -0.33
CA SER A 854 36.03 1.37 -1.57
C SER A 854 34.69 2.04 -1.25
N GLY A 855 34.40 3.14 -1.95
CA GLY A 855 33.14 3.86 -1.80
C GLY A 855 31.98 3.14 -2.48
N GLY A 856 31.03 2.62 -1.70
CA GLY A 856 29.66 2.47 -2.18
C GLY A 856 29.03 3.86 -2.34
N SER A 857 28.16 4.05 -3.33
CA SER A 857 27.60 5.37 -3.66
C SER A 857 26.77 5.96 -2.52
N GLU A 858 27.01 7.25 -2.17
CA GLU A 858 26.25 7.91 -1.09
C GLU A 858 24.75 7.97 -1.38
N HIS A 859 24.33 7.97 -2.64
CA HIS A 859 22.92 7.90 -3.05
C HIS A 859 22.18 6.67 -2.49
N SER A 860 22.87 5.57 -2.15
CA SER A 860 22.26 4.40 -1.49
C SER A 860 21.67 4.71 -0.10
N LEU A 861 22.04 5.85 0.50
CA LEU A 861 21.50 6.32 1.78
C LEU A 861 20.09 6.92 1.65
N LEU A 862 19.64 7.30 0.46
CA LEU A 862 18.30 7.88 0.25
C LEU A 862 17.18 6.85 0.52
N PRO A 863 16.10 7.24 1.22
CA PRO A 863 14.87 6.44 1.24
C PRO A 863 14.21 6.45 -0.15
N GLN A 864 13.65 5.32 -0.55
CA GLN A 864 12.90 5.20 -1.81
C GLN A 864 11.40 5.39 -1.58
N SER A 865 10.72 5.94 -2.58
CA SER A 865 9.26 6.03 -2.64
C SER A 865 8.60 4.65 -2.63
N THR A 866 7.39 4.58 -2.07
CA THR A 866 6.59 3.36 -1.95
C THR A 866 5.26 3.44 -2.70
N VAL A 867 4.66 4.63 -2.82
CA VAL A 867 3.33 4.82 -3.42
C VAL A 867 3.21 4.18 -4.81
N TYR A 868 4.16 4.45 -5.73
CA TYR A 868 4.12 3.92 -7.10
C TYR A 868 4.04 2.38 -7.19
N ASN A 869 4.84 1.67 -6.39
CA ASN A 869 4.85 0.20 -6.40
C ASN A 869 3.63 -0.40 -5.69
N TRP A 870 3.08 0.27 -4.67
CA TRP A 870 1.82 -0.14 -4.05
C TRP A 870 0.63 0.09 -4.99
N SER A 871 0.52 1.27 -5.60
CA SER A 871 -0.52 1.59 -6.58
C SER A 871 -0.50 0.62 -7.76
N SER A 872 0.69 0.24 -8.25
CA SER A 872 0.84 -0.78 -9.32
C SER A 872 0.15 -2.11 -8.99
N GLY A 873 0.04 -2.44 -7.70
CA GLY A 873 -0.66 -3.63 -7.22
C GLY A 873 -2.16 -3.65 -7.55
N HIS A 874 -2.81 -2.49 -7.71
CA HIS A 874 -4.23 -2.39 -8.08
C HIS A 874 -4.54 -3.16 -9.37
N PHE A 875 -3.79 -2.90 -10.45
CA PHE A 875 -4.02 -3.55 -11.75
C PHE A 875 -3.66 -5.04 -11.77
N SER A 876 -2.84 -5.51 -10.81
CA SER A 876 -2.51 -6.93 -10.65
C SER A 876 -3.64 -7.75 -10.00
N LYS A 877 -4.56 -7.10 -9.28
CA LYS A 877 -5.81 -7.71 -8.78
C LYS A 877 -6.88 -7.75 -9.90
N PRO A 878 -7.92 -8.61 -9.81
CA PRO A 878 -9.05 -8.58 -10.73
C PRO A 878 -9.82 -7.25 -10.70
N LEU A 879 -10.48 -6.92 -11.81
CA LEU A 879 -11.23 -5.66 -12.02
C LEU A 879 -12.67 -5.90 -12.52
N LEU A 880 -12.93 -7.04 -13.16
CA LEU A 880 -14.21 -7.38 -13.79
C LEU A 880 -15.11 -8.26 -12.92
N THR A 881 -14.55 -8.90 -11.89
CA THR A 881 -15.26 -9.77 -10.94
C THR A 881 -15.37 -9.09 -9.58
N ALA A 882 -16.59 -8.94 -9.07
CA ALA A 882 -16.80 -8.68 -7.65
C ALA A 882 -16.23 -9.85 -6.82
N THR A 883 -15.65 -9.54 -5.66
CA THR A 883 -15.08 -10.54 -4.74
C THR A 883 -16.18 -11.22 -3.93
N ASP A 884 -16.24 -12.55 -3.96
CA ASP A 884 -17.21 -13.37 -3.20
C ASP A 884 -17.24 -13.03 -1.70
N ASP A 885 -16.11 -12.62 -1.12
CA ASP A 885 -15.97 -12.13 0.27
C ASP A 885 -17.02 -11.06 0.66
N SER A 886 -17.51 -10.29 -0.32
CA SER A 886 -18.52 -9.25 -0.15
C SER A 886 -19.85 -9.77 0.43
N GLU A 887 -20.33 -10.93 -0.03
CA GLU A 887 -21.60 -11.50 0.46
C GLU A 887 -21.49 -11.96 1.92
N GLU A 888 -20.36 -12.57 2.31
CA GLU A 888 -20.16 -13.02 3.69
C GLU A 888 -20.00 -11.85 4.67
N ILE A 889 -19.44 -10.71 4.22
CA ILE A 889 -19.37 -9.47 4.99
C ILE A 889 -20.78 -8.88 5.19
N LEU A 890 -21.60 -8.81 4.12
CA LEU A 890 -22.97 -8.31 4.19
C LEU A 890 -23.85 -9.12 5.15
N ILE A 891 -23.78 -10.45 5.11
CA ILE A 891 -24.55 -11.33 6.00
C ILE A 891 -24.19 -11.07 7.47
N ARG A 892 -22.88 -11.05 7.82
CA ARG A 892 -22.41 -10.78 9.20
C ARG A 892 -22.86 -9.41 9.71
N ARG A 893 -22.96 -8.42 8.84
CA ARG A 893 -23.43 -7.07 9.18
C ARG A 893 -24.93 -7.08 9.49
N GLU A 894 -25.76 -7.71 8.67
CA GLU A 894 -27.21 -7.80 8.90
C GLU A 894 -27.53 -8.48 10.24
N GLU A 895 -26.82 -9.58 10.58
CA GLU A 895 -26.96 -10.27 11.87
C GLU A 895 -26.72 -9.33 13.06
N ARG A 896 -25.72 -8.45 12.96
CA ARG A 896 -25.33 -7.50 14.01
C ARG A 896 -26.24 -6.28 14.09
N GLU A 897 -26.67 -5.74 12.95
CA GLU A 897 -27.69 -4.67 12.90
C GLU A 897 -29.00 -5.15 13.54
N LYS A 898 -29.42 -6.38 13.23
CA LYS A 898 -30.59 -7.04 13.84
C LYS A 898 -30.43 -7.25 15.35
N PHE A 899 -29.28 -7.75 15.81
CA PHE A 899 -28.96 -7.89 17.24
C PHE A 899 -29.01 -6.53 17.94
N ALA A 900 -28.41 -5.49 17.35
CA ALA A 900 -28.38 -4.15 17.92
C ALA A 900 -29.78 -3.56 18.05
N LEU A 901 -30.63 -3.62 17.02
CA LEU A 901 -32.01 -3.12 17.06
C LEU A 901 -32.85 -3.78 18.15
N GLU A 902 -32.78 -5.11 18.26
CA GLU A 902 -33.50 -5.86 19.30
C GLU A 902 -33.05 -5.42 20.70
N HIS A 903 -31.75 -5.21 20.89
CA HIS A 903 -31.18 -4.83 22.18
C HIS A 903 -31.31 -3.34 22.54
N ILE A 904 -31.36 -2.44 21.55
CA ILE A 904 -31.74 -1.03 21.73
C ILE A 904 -33.17 -0.96 22.28
N SER A 905 -34.11 -1.69 21.67
CA SER A 905 -35.50 -1.74 22.12
C SER A 905 -35.63 -2.32 23.53
N LYS A 906 -34.92 -3.43 23.84
CA LYS A 906 -34.82 -3.98 25.20
C LYS A 906 -34.33 -2.92 26.19
N CYS A 907 -33.22 -2.23 25.90
CA CYS A 907 -32.62 -1.21 26.77
C CYS A 907 -33.56 -0.02 27.06
N GLN A 908 -34.38 0.37 26.08
CA GLN A 908 -35.33 1.48 26.21
C GLN A 908 -36.61 1.12 26.96
N HIS A 909 -37.01 -0.16 26.94
CA HIS A 909 -38.29 -0.62 27.54
C HIS A 909 -38.13 -1.45 28.81
N SER A 910 -36.93 -1.95 29.13
CA SER A 910 -36.65 -2.68 30.37
C SER A 910 -36.70 -1.74 31.58
N SER A 911 -37.51 -2.07 32.59
CA SER A 911 -37.43 -1.43 33.90
C SER A 911 -36.12 -1.85 34.58
N VAL A 912 -35.11 -0.97 34.52
CA VAL A 912 -33.76 -1.22 35.05
C VAL A 912 -33.83 -1.58 36.54
N GLY A 913 -33.32 -2.77 36.89
CA GLY A 913 -33.26 -3.24 38.27
C GLY A 913 -32.05 -2.70 39.04
N LYS A 914 -31.44 -3.59 39.82
CA LYS A 914 -30.35 -3.29 40.75
C LYS A 914 -29.04 -3.85 40.21
N LEU A 915 -28.28 -2.98 39.54
CA LEU A 915 -26.89 -3.22 39.15
C LEU A 915 -25.96 -3.29 40.38
N ASN A 916 -25.99 -4.41 41.09
CA ASN A 916 -25.10 -4.74 42.22
C ASN A 916 -24.46 -6.14 42.09
N ASN A 917 -24.91 -7.01 41.18
CA ASN A 917 -24.39 -8.37 41.03
C ASN A 917 -23.08 -8.36 40.22
N GLN A 918 -22.01 -8.94 40.76
CA GLN A 918 -20.72 -9.05 40.06
C GLN A 918 -20.68 -10.37 39.28
N ILE A 919 -20.76 -10.28 37.95
CA ILE A 919 -20.66 -11.46 37.08
C ILE A 919 -19.21 -11.89 36.85
N ALA A 920 -18.26 -10.94 36.88
CA ALA A 920 -16.88 -11.19 36.49
C ALA A 920 -15.89 -10.29 37.26
N GLY A 921 -14.66 -10.78 37.43
CA GLY A 921 -13.57 -10.06 38.08
C GLY A 921 -12.21 -10.55 37.59
N TRP A 922 -11.31 -9.61 37.28
CA TRP A 922 -10.06 -9.88 36.58
C TRP A 922 -8.92 -9.02 37.12
N ASP A 923 -7.85 -9.68 37.55
CA ASP A 923 -6.53 -9.09 37.82
C ASP A 923 -5.78 -8.87 36.49
N THR A 924 -5.69 -7.61 36.08
CA THR A 924 -4.98 -7.17 34.86
C THR A 924 -3.46 -7.23 34.98
N LYS A 925 -2.94 -7.29 36.22
CA LYS A 925 -1.52 -7.18 36.58
C LYS A 925 -0.87 -5.85 36.17
N PHE A 926 -1.68 -4.79 36.05
CA PHE A 926 -1.19 -3.43 35.85
C PHE A 926 -0.68 -2.82 37.16
N GLU A 927 0.63 -2.66 37.28
CA GLU A 927 1.30 -2.10 38.48
C GLU A 927 0.81 -0.69 38.87
N ALA A 928 0.33 0.10 37.88
CA ALA A 928 -0.26 1.43 38.07
C ALA A 928 -1.80 1.44 38.14
N GLY A 929 -2.44 0.27 38.10
CA GLY A 929 -3.88 0.09 38.04
C GLY A 929 -4.49 0.31 36.64
N THR A 930 -5.80 0.03 36.52
CA THR A 930 -6.53 0.18 35.26
C THR A 930 -7.02 1.62 35.08
N LYS A 931 -6.77 2.20 33.90
CA LYS A 931 -7.04 3.62 33.60
C LYS A 931 -8.07 3.82 32.49
N ALA A 932 -8.10 2.95 31.50
CA ALA A 932 -9.18 2.89 30.52
C ALA A 932 -9.73 1.46 30.43
N ALA A 933 -11.03 1.34 30.19
CA ALA A 933 -11.72 0.08 29.96
C ALA A 933 -12.83 0.26 28.92
N LEU A 934 -13.08 -0.76 28.12
CA LEU A 934 -14.05 -0.77 27.02
C LEU A 934 -14.68 -2.16 26.88
N LEU A 935 -15.98 -2.21 26.61
CA LEU A 935 -16.76 -3.43 26.40
C LEU A 935 -17.09 -3.57 24.91
N GLN A 936 -16.84 -4.75 24.33
CA GLN A 936 -17.10 -5.03 22.91
C GLN A 936 -18.61 -5.35 22.72
N PRO A 937 -19.31 -4.76 21.72
CA PRO A 937 -20.79 -4.81 21.61
C PRO A 937 -21.42 -6.15 21.20
N PHE A 938 -20.68 -7.05 20.56
CA PHE A 938 -21.16 -8.28 19.92
C PHE A 938 -20.42 -9.55 20.38
N SER A 939 -19.48 -9.41 21.33
CA SER A 939 -18.62 -10.47 21.84
C SER A 939 -18.42 -10.31 23.35
N PRO A 940 -18.21 -11.39 24.13
CA PRO A 940 -18.00 -11.31 25.59
C PRO A 940 -16.59 -10.81 25.97
N ILE A 941 -16.16 -9.67 25.43
CA ILE A 941 -14.79 -9.16 25.51
C ILE A 941 -14.70 -7.82 26.24
N VAL A 942 -13.77 -7.72 27.20
CA VAL A 942 -13.28 -6.47 27.78
C VAL A 942 -11.89 -6.14 27.22
N ILE A 943 -11.68 -4.87 26.91
CA ILE A 943 -10.37 -4.29 26.60
C ILE A 943 -10.01 -3.34 27.75
N ALA A 944 -8.81 -3.49 28.32
CA ALA A 944 -8.32 -2.64 29.41
C ALA A 944 -6.90 -2.12 29.14
N ALA A 945 -6.57 -0.94 29.66
CA ALA A 945 -5.25 -0.32 29.54
C ALA A 945 -4.80 0.41 30.82
N ASP A 946 -3.47 0.48 31.03
CA ASP A 946 -2.79 1.19 32.11
C ASP A 946 -2.14 2.52 31.67
N ASP A 947 -1.52 3.23 32.60
CA ASP A 947 -0.74 4.45 32.31
C ASP A 947 0.39 4.23 31.29
N ASN A 948 0.90 3.01 31.16
CA ASN A 948 2.00 2.67 30.25
C ASN A 948 1.51 2.31 28.83
N GLU A 949 0.20 2.43 28.59
CA GLU A 949 -0.49 2.02 27.36
C GLU A 949 -0.32 0.54 27.03
N ARG A 950 -0.28 -0.32 28.06
CA ARG A 950 -0.37 -1.77 27.92
C ARG A 950 -1.81 -2.18 27.75
N ILE A 951 -2.14 -2.62 26.54
CA ILE A 951 -3.46 -3.13 26.22
C ILE A 951 -3.53 -4.61 26.62
N ARG A 952 -4.68 -4.99 27.18
CA ARG A 952 -5.02 -6.36 27.57
C ARG A 952 -6.46 -6.64 27.13
N VAL A 953 -6.68 -7.80 26.52
CA VAL A 953 -7.97 -8.21 25.93
C VAL A 953 -8.40 -9.52 26.60
N TRP A 954 -9.52 -9.48 27.31
CA TRP A 954 -9.99 -10.56 28.19
C TRP A 954 -11.42 -10.96 27.83
N ASN A 955 -11.66 -12.25 27.64
CA ASN A 955 -13.00 -12.81 27.53
C ASN A 955 -13.58 -12.98 28.95
N TYR A 956 -14.72 -12.35 29.23
CA TYR A 956 -15.33 -12.37 30.56
C TYR A 956 -16.28 -13.54 30.80
N GLU A 957 -16.67 -14.28 29.75
CA GLU A 957 -17.49 -15.49 29.83
C GLU A 957 -16.59 -16.74 29.98
N GLU A 958 -15.51 -16.82 29.18
CA GLU A 958 -14.47 -17.86 29.30
C GLU A 958 -13.48 -17.59 30.45
N ALA A 959 -13.53 -16.40 31.07
CA ALA A 959 -12.54 -15.86 32.00
C ALA A 959 -11.07 -15.86 31.48
N ALA A 960 -10.87 -15.88 30.15
CA ALA A 960 -9.59 -16.13 29.50
C ALA A 960 -8.92 -14.87 28.91
N LEU A 961 -7.60 -14.73 29.08
CA LEU A 961 -6.84 -13.63 28.47
C LEU A 961 -6.47 -13.96 27.01
N LEU A 962 -7.21 -13.40 26.07
CA LEU A 962 -6.99 -13.56 24.64
C LEU A 962 -5.64 -12.97 24.22
N ASN A 963 -5.46 -11.65 24.38
CA ASN A 963 -4.27 -10.93 23.92
C ASN A 963 -3.74 -9.90 24.94
N GLY A 964 -2.50 -9.47 24.75
CA GLY A 964 -1.90 -8.36 25.48
C GLY A 964 -0.64 -7.85 24.80
N PHE A 965 -0.55 -6.54 24.59
CA PHE A 965 0.55 -5.85 23.88
C PHE A 965 0.75 -4.43 24.41
N ASP A 966 1.91 -3.83 24.17
CA ASP A 966 2.19 -2.42 24.48
C ASP A 966 1.87 -1.56 23.24
N ASN A 967 1.20 -0.40 23.40
CA ASN A 967 0.78 0.46 22.28
C ASN A 967 1.97 1.06 21.50
N HIS A 968 3.12 1.27 22.17
CA HIS A 968 4.38 1.75 21.59
C HIS A 968 5.56 1.63 22.57
N ASP A 969 6.77 1.77 22.04
CA ASP A 969 8.05 1.73 22.79
C ASP A 969 8.57 3.09 23.28
N PHE A 970 7.98 4.22 22.86
CA PHE A 970 8.40 5.56 23.32
C PHE A 970 8.33 5.72 24.86
N SER A 971 9.18 6.59 25.41
CA SER A 971 9.35 6.81 26.85
C SER A 971 8.32 7.74 27.49
N GLU A 972 7.69 8.61 26.70
CA GLU A 972 6.55 9.43 27.10
C GLU A 972 5.29 8.59 26.82
N LYS A 973 4.47 8.33 27.85
CA LYS A 973 3.34 7.38 27.86
C LYS A 973 2.17 7.95 28.67
N GLY A 974 0.95 7.63 28.26
CA GLY A 974 -0.27 7.88 29.03
C GLY A 974 -1.51 7.56 28.21
N ILE A 975 -2.40 6.70 28.72
CA ILE A 975 -3.67 6.42 28.04
C ILE A 975 -4.71 7.53 28.28
N SER A 976 -5.28 8.07 27.20
CA SER A 976 -6.40 9.03 27.27
C SER A 976 -7.74 8.33 27.05
N LYS A 977 -7.87 7.57 25.95
CA LYS A 977 -9.16 7.00 25.52
C LYS A 977 -8.97 5.68 24.78
N LEU A 978 -9.95 4.78 24.96
CA LEU A 978 -10.17 3.62 24.10
C LEU A 978 -11.54 3.77 23.45
N CYS A 979 -11.61 3.59 22.12
CA CYS A 979 -12.87 3.55 21.35
C CYS A 979 -12.84 2.36 20.38
N LEU A 980 -14.01 1.90 19.94
CA LEU A 980 -14.13 1.03 18.78
C LEU A 980 -14.53 1.85 17.55
N VAL A 981 -13.95 1.50 16.41
CA VAL A 981 -14.31 2.00 15.08
C VAL A 981 -14.88 0.82 14.29
N ASN A 982 -15.91 1.06 13.49
CA ASN A 982 -16.69 0.05 12.76
C ASN A 982 -17.28 -1.03 13.70
N GLU A 983 -18.06 -0.61 14.72
CA GLU A 983 -18.68 -1.56 15.68
C GLU A 983 -19.48 -2.68 15.00
N LEU A 984 -20.14 -2.41 13.87
CA LEU A 984 -20.97 -3.36 13.11
C LEU A 984 -20.16 -4.33 12.22
N ASP A 985 -18.92 -4.01 11.87
CA ASP A 985 -18.10 -4.75 10.89
C ASP A 985 -16.83 -5.32 11.56
N ASP A 986 -15.70 -5.38 10.85
CA ASP A 986 -14.40 -5.69 11.46
C ASP A 986 -13.98 -4.55 12.41
N SER A 987 -14.39 -4.66 13.67
CA SER A 987 -14.15 -3.63 14.68
C SER A 987 -12.64 -3.37 14.86
N LEU A 988 -12.23 -2.11 14.76
CA LEU A 988 -10.86 -1.66 15.00
C LEU A 988 -10.76 -0.99 16.37
N LEU A 989 -9.66 -1.21 17.09
CA LEU A 989 -9.41 -0.59 18.39
C LEU A 989 -8.65 0.73 18.22
N LEU A 990 -9.31 1.85 18.50
CA LEU A 990 -8.70 3.17 18.55
C LEU A 990 -8.15 3.44 19.96
N VAL A 991 -6.88 3.82 20.01
CA VAL A 991 -6.11 4.13 21.22
C VAL A 991 -5.65 5.58 21.14
N GLY A 992 -6.28 6.44 21.93
CA GLY A 992 -5.90 7.84 22.09
C GLY A 992 -4.91 7.99 23.24
N SER A 993 -3.75 8.58 22.98
CA SER A 993 -2.64 8.75 23.92
C SER A 993 -2.60 10.19 24.45
N CYS A 994 -2.13 10.41 25.68
CA CYS A 994 -2.18 11.70 26.39
C CYS A 994 -1.30 12.82 25.78
N ASP A 995 -0.41 12.46 24.85
CA ASP A 995 0.41 13.38 24.04
C ASP A 995 -0.33 13.89 22.78
N GLY A 996 -1.52 13.35 22.48
CA GLY A 996 -2.29 13.65 21.26
C GLY A 996 -2.07 12.67 20.11
N ASN A 997 -1.20 11.66 20.26
CA ASN A 997 -1.02 10.62 19.26
C ASN A 997 -2.17 9.60 19.30
N ILE A 998 -2.67 9.24 18.12
CA ILE A 998 -3.75 8.26 17.95
C ILE A 998 -3.21 7.07 17.16
N ARG A 999 -3.56 5.85 17.61
CA ARG A 999 -3.15 4.57 17.00
C ARG A 999 -4.37 3.67 16.86
N ILE A 1000 -4.56 3.06 15.70
CA ILE A 1000 -5.74 2.23 15.39
C ILE A 1000 -5.29 0.82 15.03
N TRP A 1001 -5.85 -0.20 15.69
CA TRP A 1001 -5.38 -1.59 15.62
C TRP A 1001 -6.44 -2.55 15.07
N LYS A 1002 -6.05 -3.38 14.09
CA LYS A 1002 -6.79 -4.56 13.61
C LYS A 1002 -6.25 -5.84 14.26
N ASP A 1003 -7.05 -6.91 14.25
CA ASP A 1003 -6.71 -8.24 14.77
C ASP A 1003 -6.36 -8.26 16.29
N TYR A 1004 -6.78 -7.23 17.04
CA TYR A 1004 -6.36 -7.00 18.43
C TYR A 1004 -6.77 -8.13 19.40
N CYS A 1005 -7.79 -8.92 19.08
CA CYS A 1005 -8.18 -10.10 19.85
C CYS A 1005 -7.21 -11.29 19.71
N VAL A 1006 -6.44 -11.37 18.62
CA VAL A 1006 -5.65 -12.56 18.29
C VAL A 1006 -4.17 -12.35 18.62
N ARG A 1007 -3.66 -13.13 19.58
CA ARG A 1007 -2.30 -12.98 20.11
C ARG A 1007 -1.23 -13.10 19.04
N GLY A 1008 -0.41 -12.05 18.91
CA GLY A 1008 0.71 -12.00 17.97
C GLY A 1008 0.30 -11.73 16.52
N LYS A 1009 -0.99 -11.48 16.24
CA LYS A 1009 -1.48 -11.06 14.91
C LYS A 1009 -1.92 -9.59 14.86
N GLN A 1010 -1.96 -8.88 15.99
CA GLN A 1010 -2.43 -7.48 16.02
C GLN A 1010 -1.58 -6.57 15.11
N LYS A 1011 -2.23 -5.78 14.26
CA LYS A 1011 -1.61 -4.89 13.27
C LYS A 1011 -2.00 -3.44 13.53
N LEU A 1012 -1.04 -2.53 13.42
CA LEU A 1012 -1.30 -1.10 13.42
C LEU A 1012 -1.79 -0.70 12.01
N VAL A 1013 -3.05 -0.27 11.91
CA VAL A 1013 -3.72 0.11 10.65
C VAL A 1013 -3.27 1.51 10.24
N THR A 1014 -3.41 2.48 11.14
CA THR A 1014 -2.97 3.86 10.95
C THR A 1014 -2.57 4.49 12.29
N ALA A 1015 -1.73 5.53 12.22
CA ALA A 1015 -1.28 6.27 13.38
C ALA A 1015 -0.87 7.70 13.01
N PHE A 1016 -1.38 8.70 13.74
CA PHE A 1016 -1.16 10.12 13.44
C PHE A 1016 -1.24 11.02 14.70
N PRO A 1017 -0.56 12.18 14.70
CA PRO A 1017 -0.67 13.18 15.75
C PRO A 1017 -1.94 14.03 15.54
N SER A 1018 -2.93 13.90 16.43
CA SER A 1018 -4.22 14.60 16.31
C SER A 1018 -4.22 16.06 16.79
N ILE A 1019 -3.13 16.50 17.42
CA ILE A 1019 -2.97 17.85 17.99
C ILE A 1019 -1.74 18.51 17.35
N LEU A 1020 -1.93 19.66 16.72
CA LEU A 1020 -0.92 20.36 15.91
C LEU A 1020 -0.65 21.79 16.43
N GLY A 1021 0.53 22.33 16.13
CA GLY A 1021 0.86 23.76 16.34
C GLY A 1021 1.46 24.15 17.70
N HIS A 1022 1.82 23.20 18.56
CA HIS A 1022 2.30 23.51 19.92
C HIS A 1022 3.78 23.92 20.01
N LYS A 1023 4.09 24.76 21.01
CA LYS A 1023 5.48 25.12 21.36
C LYS A 1023 6.19 23.90 21.97
N PRO A 1024 7.37 23.49 21.47
CA PRO A 1024 8.11 22.36 22.05
C PRO A 1024 8.58 22.72 23.47
N GLY A 1025 8.17 21.93 24.46
CA GLY A 1025 8.62 22.08 25.86
C GLY A 1025 7.55 21.88 26.95
N SER A 1026 6.25 21.86 26.62
CA SER A 1026 5.25 21.39 27.61
C SER A 1026 5.45 19.90 27.89
N ARG A 1027 5.18 19.47 29.13
CA ARG A 1027 5.47 18.11 29.63
C ARG A 1027 4.23 17.21 29.79
N SER A 1028 3.06 17.73 29.46
CA SER A 1028 1.80 16.99 29.35
C SER A 1028 0.90 17.76 28.39
N PHE A 1029 0.22 17.05 27.48
CA PHE A 1029 -0.84 17.66 26.66
C PHE A 1029 -2.23 17.36 27.21
N ASN A 1030 -2.33 16.35 28.08
CA ASN A 1030 -3.57 15.84 28.69
C ASN A 1030 -4.69 15.72 27.65
N ALA A 1031 -4.33 15.14 26.50
CA ALA A 1031 -5.21 15.07 25.34
C ALA A 1031 -6.52 14.34 25.68
N VAL A 1032 -7.63 14.81 25.13
CA VAL A 1032 -8.97 14.24 25.28
C VAL A 1032 -9.53 13.99 23.89
N VAL A 1033 -9.97 12.75 23.64
CA VAL A 1033 -10.42 12.27 22.33
C VAL A 1033 -11.82 11.64 22.43
N ASP A 1034 -12.66 11.84 21.41
CA ASP A 1034 -13.91 11.08 21.24
C ASP A 1034 -14.25 10.83 19.75
N TRP A 1035 -14.93 9.72 19.48
CA TRP A 1035 -15.19 9.19 18.13
C TRP A 1035 -16.68 9.26 17.75
N GLN A 1036 -16.98 9.55 16.48
CA GLN A 1036 -18.34 9.64 15.95
C GLN A 1036 -18.48 8.85 14.64
N GLN A 1037 -18.87 7.57 14.74
CA GLN A 1037 -19.02 6.68 13.59
C GLN A 1037 -19.99 7.23 12.51
N GLN A 1038 -21.07 7.91 12.93
CA GLN A 1038 -22.11 8.44 12.03
C GLN A 1038 -21.64 9.56 11.08
N SER A 1039 -20.48 10.15 11.31
CA SER A 1039 -19.89 11.22 10.47
C SER A 1039 -18.50 10.89 9.94
N GLY A 1040 -17.87 9.80 10.40
CA GLY A 1040 -16.46 9.55 10.19
C GLY A 1040 -15.53 10.50 10.99
N TYR A 1041 -16.08 11.31 11.91
CA TYR A 1041 -15.32 12.36 12.60
C TYR A 1041 -14.73 11.93 13.94
N LEU A 1042 -13.48 12.34 14.16
CA LEU A 1042 -12.72 12.15 15.38
C LEU A 1042 -12.35 13.52 15.96
N TYR A 1043 -12.75 13.76 17.21
CA TYR A 1043 -12.56 15.04 17.89
C TYR A 1043 -11.41 14.93 18.88
N ALA A 1044 -10.46 15.87 18.83
CA ALA A 1044 -9.29 15.91 19.72
C ALA A 1044 -9.04 17.31 20.29
N SER A 1045 -8.78 17.41 21.59
CA SER A 1045 -8.36 18.64 22.28
C SER A 1045 -7.59 18.30 23.56
N GLY A 1046 -7.40 19.25 24.48
CA GLY A 1046 -6.67 19.05 25.74
C GLY A 1046 -6.19 20.38 26.31
N GLU A 1047 -4.88 20.49 26.58
CA GLU A 1047 -4.19 21.77 26.87
C GLU A 1047 -3.99 22.64 25.60
N VAL A 1048 -5.06 22.79 24.82
CA VAL A 1048 -5.12 23.44 23.50
C VAL A 1048 -6.24 24.48 23.50
N SER A 1049 -6.02 25.63 22.86
CA SER A 1049 -7.06 26.65 22.70
C SER A 1049 -8.11 26.32 21.62
N SER A 1050 -7.98 25.19 20.91
CA SER A 1050 -8.90 24.71 19.88
C SER A 1050 -9.24 23.22 20.04
N VAL A 1051 -10.31 22.81 19.36
CA VAL A 1051 -10.70 21.42 19.13
C VAL A 1051 -10.41 21.08 17.67
N MET A 1052 -9.57 20.08 17.45
CA MET A 1052 -9.24 19.57 16.12
C MET A 1052 -10.32 18.57 15.68
N VAL A 1053 -10.86 18.75 14.48
CA VAL A 1053 -11.88 17.89 13.87
C VAL A 1053 -11.25 17.14 12.70
N TRP A 1054 -10.97 15.87 12.91
CA TRP A 1054 -10.40 14.98 11.91
C TRP A 1054 -11.48 14.15 11.23
N ASP A 1055 -11.36 14.00 9.92
CA ASP A 1055 -12.13 13.06 9.10
C ASP A 1055 -11.25 11.85 8.84
N LEU A 1056 -11.70 10.66 9.25
CA LEU A 1056 -10.94 9.41 9.09
C LEU A 1056 -11.18 8.71 7.75
N GLU A 1057 -12.19 9.10 6.98
CA GLU A 1057 -12.42 8.59 5.61
C GLU A 1057 -11.37 9.20 4.67
N LYS A 1058 -11.15 10.52 4.83
CA LYS A 1058 -10.12 11.30 4.14
C LYS A 1058 -8.76 11.24 4.81
N GLU A 1059 -8.68 10.87 6.09
CA GLU A 1059 -7.47 11.02 6.91
C GLU A 1059 -6.92 12.47 6.88
N GLN A 1060 -7.81 13.44 7.09
CA GLN A 1060 -7.51 14.89 7.04
C GLN A 1060 -8.03 15.65 8.26
N LEU A 1061 -7.35 16.74 8.63
CA LEU A 1061 -7.86 17.74 9.56
C LEU A 1061 -8.80 18.69 8.80
N ILE A 1062 -10.11 18.56 8.99
CA ILE A 1062 -11.09 19.47 8.34
C ILE A 1062 -11.08 20.83 9.01
N ASN A 1063 -11.04 20.89 10.35
CA ASN A 1063 -11.24 22.14 11.07
C ASN A 1063 -10.50 22.20 12.42
N SER A 1064 -10.11 23.41 12.82
CA SER A 1064 -9.54 23.72 14.14
C SER A 1064 -10.44 24.74 14.84
N ILE A 1065 -11.51 24.26 15.47
CA ILE A 1065 -12.54 25.09 16.09
C ILE A 1065 -11.97 25.77 17.34
N PRO A 1066 -11.92 27.11 17.42
CA PRO A 1066 -11.45 27.79 18.63
C PRO A 1066 -12.41 27.50 19.80
N THR A 1067 -11.86 27.10 20.95
CA THR A 1067 -12.68 26.85 22.16
C THR A 1067 -13.31 28.13 22.69
N SER A 1068 -12.70 29.28 22.43
CA SER A 1068 -13.02 30.59 23.01
C SER A 1068 -12.98 30.58 24.55
N SER A 1069 -11.99 29.87 25.10
CA SER A 1069 -11.78 29.66 26.54
C SER A 1069 -10.29 29.78 26.87
N ASP A 1070 -9.94 30.43 27.98
CA ASP A 1070 -8.57 30.45 28.51
C ASP A 1070 -8.22 29.17 29.30
N CYS A 1071 -9.19 28.27 29.48
CA CYS A 1071 -9.05 27.02 30.24
C CYS A 1071 -9.07 25.81 29.29
N SER A 1072 -8.30 24.77 29.63
CA SER A 1072 -8.23 23.52 28.87
C SER A 1072 -9.52 22.70 28.88
N VAL A 1073 -9.69 21.88 27.85
CA VAL A 1073 -10.77 20.89 27.75
C VAL A 1073 -10.40 19.70 28.63
N SER A 1074 -11.31 19.31 29.53
CA SER A 1074 -11.11 18.23 30.51
C SER A 1074 -11.94 16.98 30.26
N SER A 1075 -13.03 17.10 29.48
CA SER A 1075 -13.84 15.97 29.02
C SER A 1075 -14.54 16.33 27.71
N LEU A 1076 -14.82 15.32 26.88
CA LEU A 1076 -15.34 15.48 25.51
C LEU A 1076 -16.30 14.31 25.22
N SER A 1077 -17.42 14.60 24.55
CA SER A 1077 -18.35 13.59 24.06
C SER A 1077 -18.95 14.03 22.73
N ALA A 1078 -18.96 13.14 21.73
CA ALA A 1078 -19.63 13.32 20.45
C ALA A 1078 -21.00 12.62 20.45
N SER A 1079 -21.98 13.24 19.78
CA SER A 1079 -23.33 12.69 19.69
C SER A 1079 -23.35 11.52 18.71
N GLN A 1080 -23.64 10.30 19.17
CA GLN A 1080 -23.63 9.11 18.31
C GLN A 1080 -24.82 9.07 17.32
N VAL A 1081 -25.86 9.88 17.58
CA VAL A 1081 -27.03 10.04 16.71
C VAL A 1081 -26.88 11.25 15.78
N HIS A 1082 -26.43 12.39 16.32
CA HIS A 1082 -26.38 13.66 15.59
C HIS A 1082 -24.96 13.94 15.11
N GLY A 1083 -24.60 13.41 13.94
CA GLY A 1083 -23.31 13.66 13.29
C GLY A 1083 -22.94 15.15 13.24
N GLY A 1084 -21.67 15.49 13.45
CA GLY A 1084 -21.20 16.88 13.53
C GLY A 1084 -21.39 17.55 14.91
N GLN A 1085 -22.27 17.05 15.77
CA GLN A 1085 -22.54 17.63 17.09
C GLN A 1085 -21.65 17.01 18.18
N PHE A 1086 -21.02 17.85 19.01
CA PHE A 1086 -20.24 17.40 20.18
C PHE A 1086 -20.31 18.39 21.36
N ALA A 1087 -20.00 17.91 22.56
CA ALA A 1087 -20.00 18.66 23.80
C ALA A 1087 -18.65 18.55 24.53
N ALA A 1088 -18.17 19.66 25.08
CA ALA A 1088 -16.89 19.75 25.79
C ALA A 1088 -17.07 20.33 27.20
N GLY A 1089 -16.47 19.67 28.20
CA GLY A 1089 -16.44 20.10 29.60
C GLY A 1089 -15.05 20.61 29.99
N PHE A 1090 -15.00 21.79 30.62
CA PHE A 1090 -13.76 22.54 30.86
C PHE A 1090 -13.28 22.45 32.32
N VAL A 1091 -12.01 22.81 32.53
CA VAL A 1091 -11.41 22.88 33.88
C VAL A 1091 -12.07 23.93 34.79
N ASP A 1092 -12.68 24.98 34.22
CA ASP A 1092 -13.45 26.00 34.97
C ASP A 1092 -14.90 25.56 35.32
N GLY A 1093 -15.27 24.30 35.08
CA GLY A 1093 -16.63 23.82 35.28
C GLY A 1093 -17.66 24.34 34.27
N SER A 1094 -17.23 25.04 33.21
CA SER A 1094 -18.09 25.37 32.08
C SER A 1094 -18.28 24.17 31.14
N VAL A 1095 -19.39 24.18 30.42
CA VAL A 1095 -19.78 23.18 29.43
C VAL A 1095 -20.17 23.92 28.16
N ARG A 1096 -19.66 23.49 27.00
CA ARG A 1096 -19.95 24.09 25.71
C ARG A 1096 -20.41 23.02 24.71
N LEU A 1097 -21.38 23.38 23.88
CA LEU A 1097 -21.88 22.57 22.78
C LEU A 1097 -21.41 23.18 21.47
N TYR A 1098 -20.96 22.32 20.55
CA TYR A 1098 -20.53 22.69 19.21
C TYR A 1098 -21.30 21.87 18.16
N ASP A 1099 -21.52 22.48 17.00
CA ASP A 1099 -21.99 21.80 15.79
C ASP A 1099 -21.11 22.24 14.62
N VAL A 1100 -20.32 21.31 14.10
CA VAL A 1100 -19.37 21.50 12.99
C VAL A 1100 -20.07 22.00 11.70
N ARG A 1101 -21.39 21.81 11.59
CA ARG A 1101 -22.20 22.25 10.45
C ARG A 1101 -22.57 23.74 10.50
N THR A 1102 -22.41 24.39 11.66
CA THR A 1102 -22.78 25.80 11.86
C THR A 1102 -21.58 26.72 11.63
N PRO A 1103 -21.73 27.86 10.93
CA PRO A 1103 -20.58 28.71 10.56
C PRO A 1103 -19.92 29.40 11.76
N GLU A 1104 -20.66 29.62 12.86
CA GLU A 1104 -20.09 30.15 14.11
C GLU A 1104 -19.34 29.07 14.90
N MET A 1105 -19.84 27.81 14.88
CA MET A 1105 -19.38 26.59 15.57
C MET A 1105 -19.89 26.33 17.00
N PRO A 1106 -19.76 27.22 18.03
CA PRO A 1106 -20.30 26.96 19.37
C PRO A 1106 -21.78 27.34 19.46
N VAL A 1107 -22.64 26.35 19.58
CA VAL A 1107 -24.10 26.51 19.68
C VAL A 1107 -24.54 27.02 21.06
N CYS A 1108 -23.82 26.66 22.12
CA CYS A 1108 -24.15 27.06 23.48
C CYS A 1108 -22.93 27.06 24.41
N THR A 1109 -22.90 27.97 25.39
CA THR A 1109 -21.96 27.97 26.51
C THR A 1109 -22.74 28.09 27.82
N MET A 1110 -22.56 27.12 28.71
CA MET A 1110 -23.24 27.02 30.00
C MET A 1110 -22.19 26.97 31.13
N ARG A 1111 -22.53 27.48 32.31
CA ARG A 1111 -21.73 27.33 33.54
C ARG A 1111 -22.56 26.63 34.63
N PRO A 1112 -22.77 25.31 34.53
CA PRO A 1112 -23.59 24.55 35.48
C PRO A 1112 -23.00 24.50 36.90
N HIS A 1113 -21.70 24.26 37.03
CA HIS A 1113 -21.06 23.95 38.31
C HIS A 1113 -20.68 25.20 39.14
N ILE A 1114 -21.65 26.11 39.34
CA ILE A 1114 -21.43 27.42 40.01
C ILE A 1114 -21.05 27.28 41.50
N GLN A 1115 -21.58 26.27 42.20
CA GLN A 1115 -21.40 26.13 43.66
C GLN A 1115 -19.96 25.81 44.06
N LYS A 1116 -19.22 25.12 43.17
CA LYS A 1116 -17.79 24.81 43.31
C LYS A 1116 -17.16 24.71 41.93
N VAL A 1117 -16.24 25.62 41.63
CA VAL A 1117 -15.46 25.62 40.40
C VAL A 1117 -14.40 24.51 40.48
N GLU A 1118 -14.80 23.29 40.12
CA GLU A 1118 -13.93 22.14 39.88
C GLU A 1118 -14.21 21.55 38.49
N ARG A 1119 -13.18 20.99 37.84
CA ARG A 1119 -13.22 20.48 36.45
C ARG A 1119 -14.38 19.50 36.17
N VAL A 1120 -14.87 19.53 34.93
CA VAL A 1120 -15.85 18.55 34.43
C VAL A 1120 -15.14 17.22 34.14
N VAL A 1121 -15.33 16.24 35.01
CA VAL A 1121 -14.68 14.91 34.96
C VAL A 1121 -15.27 14.02 33.87
N GLY A 1122 -16.54 14.23 33.51
CA GLY A 1122 -17.18 13.52 32.42
C GLY A 1122 -18.43 14.23 31.94
N ILE A 1123 -18.71 14.06 30.66
CA ILE A 1123 -19.85 14.63 29.94
C ILE A 1123 -20.42 13.56 29.00
N GLY A 1124 -21.72 13.58 28.75
CA GLY A 1124 -22.36 12.70 27.78
C GLY A 1124 -23.72 13.21 27.32
N PHE A 1125 -24.09 12.90 26.07
CA PHE A 1125 -25.46 13.06 25.59
C PHE A 1125 -26.40 12.08 26.30
N GLN A 1126 -27.67 12.45 26.46
CA GLN A 1126 -28.65 11.57 27.08
C GLN A 1126 -29.11 10.47 26.10
N PRO A 1127 -29.34 9.23 26.57
CA PRO A 1127 -29.87 8.14 25.75
C PRO A 1127 -31.23 8.53 25.14
N GLY A 1128 -31.30 8.54 23.80
CA GLY A 1128 -32.47 8.94 23.05
C GLY A 1128 -32.11 9.65 21.74
N LEU A 1129 -33.10 10.32 21.14
CA LEU A 1129 -32.94 11.09 19.89
C LEU A 1129 -32.88 12.61 20.11
N ASP A 1130 -33.00 13.11 21.34
CA ASP A 1130 -33.02 14.55 21.65
C ASP A 1130 -31.59 15.16 21.55
N PRO A 1131 -31.27 16.01 20.54
CA PRO A 1131 -29.95 16.67 20.44
C PRO A 1131 -29.72 17.73 21.53
N ALA A 1132 -30.76 18.04 22.32
CA ALA A 1132 -30.80 19.14 23.27
C ALA A 1132 -30.41 18.74 24.70
N LYS A 1133 -30.24 17.45 25.02
CA LYS A 1133 -30.10 16.97 26.41
C LYS A 1133 -28.73 16.35 26.68
N ILE A 1134 -28.02 16.89 27.68
CA ILE A 1134 -26.69 16.42 28.10
C ILE A 1134 -26.62 16.23 29.62
N VAL A 1135 -25.63 15.46 30.07
CA VAL A 1135 -25.28 15.23 31.48
C VAL A 1135 -23.82 15.62 31.70
N SER A 1136 -23.56 16.41 32.74
CA SER A 1136 -22.22 16.89 33.13
C SER A 1136 -21.94 16.51 34.58
N ALA A 1137 -20.73 16.02 34.88
CA ALA A 1137 -20.32 15.70 36.25
C ALA A 1137 -19.02 16.44 36.63
N SER A 1138 -19.07 17.23 37.71
CA SER A 1138 -17.89 17.88 38.27
C SER A 1138 -17.18 17.00 39.30
N GLN A 1139 -15.87 17.18 39.44
CA GLN A 1139 -15.07 16.57 40.50
C GLN A 1139 -15.58 16.92 41.92
N ALA A 1140 -16.30 18.03 42.06
CA ALA A 1140 -17.00 18.47 43.27
C ALA A 1140 -18.07 17.45 43.75
N GLY A 1141 -18.55 16.57 42.87
CA GLY A 1141 -19.42 15.44 43.19
C GLY A 1141 -20.90 15.62 42.84
N ASP A 1142 -21.26 16.74 42.21
CA ASP A 1142 -22.55 17.00 41.60
C ASP A 1142 -22.60 16.59 40.13
N ILE A 1143 -23.71 15.96 39.73
CA ILE A 1143 -24.05 15.61 38.36
C ILE A 1143 -25.25 16.47 37.97
N GLN A 1144 -25.14 17.22 36.87
CA GLN A 1144 -26.16 18.16 36.40
C GLN A 1144 -26.67 17.77 35.01
N PHE A 1145 -27.99 17.85 34.86
CA PHE A 1145 -28.71 17.50 33.64
C PHE A 1145 -29.16 18.81 32.98
N LEU A 1146 -28.75 19.01 31.74
CA LEU A 1146 -28.86 20.29 31.05
C LEU A 1146 -29.72 20.11 29.80
N ASP A 1147 -30.56 21.10 29.52
CA ASP A 1147 -31.27 21.22 28.25
C ASP A 1147 -30.77 22.48 27.53
N ILE A 1148 -30.22 22.33 26.33
CA ILE A 1148 -29.62 23.39 25.52
C ILE A 1148 -30.66 24.47 25.15
N ARG A 1149 -31.96 24.15 25.19
CA ARG A 1149 -33.08 25.09 25.01
C ARG A 1149 -33.32 25.96 26.25
N ASN A 1150 -32.84 25.56 27.43
CA ASN A 1150 -32.94 26.31 28.68
C ASN A 1150 -31.54 26.60 29.27
N GLN A 1151 -30.87 27.61 28.71
CA GLN A 1151 -29.46 27.90 28.97
C GLN A 1151 -29.12 28.40 30.39
N ARG A 1152 -30.11 28.62 31.27
CA ARG A 1152 -29.92 29.30 32.56
C ARG A 1152 -29.60 28.37 33.73
N ASP A 1153 -30.33 27.27 33.87
CA ASP A 1153 -30.31 26.41 35.04
C ASP A 1153 -30.38 24.92 34.65
N ALA A 1154 -29.70 24.06 35.40
CA ALA A 1154 -29.84 22.61 35.26
C ALA A 1154 -31.24 22.16 35.70
N TYR A 1155 -31.90 21.32 34.90
CA TYR A 1155 -33.27 20.87 35.20
C TYR A 1155 -33.33 19.77 36.27
N LEU A 1156 -32.21 19.06 36.48
CA LEU A 1156 -32.01 18.09 37.54
C LEU A 1156 -30.55 18.15 38.01
N THR A 1157 -30.32 18.07 39.33
CA THR A 1157 -28.98 18.02 39.94
C THR A 1157 -28.92 16.91 40.98
N ILE A 1158 -28.00 15.97 40.81
CA ILE A 1158 -27.76 14.84 41.71
C ILE A 1158 -26.44 15.06 42.46
N ASN A 1159 -26.51 15.24 43.78
CA ASN A 1159 -25.34 15.27 44.64
C ASN A 1159 -24.85 13.84 44.92
N ALA A 1160 -24.19 13.23 43.94
CA ALA A 1160 -23.79 11.83 43.98
C ALA A 1160 -22.76 11.56 45.08
N HIS A 1161 -21.72 12.40 45.18
CA HIS A 1161 -20.59 12.25 46.09
C HIS A 1161 -20.25 13.56 46.81
N ARG A 1162 -19.59 13.48 47.99
CA ARG A 1162 -19.09 14.67 48.72
C ARG A 1162 -17.65 14.97 48.28
N GLY A 1163 -17.48 15.49 47.07
CA GLY A 1163 -16.19 15.70 46.42
C GLY A 1163 -15.46 14.40 46.03
N SER A 1164 -14.47 14.53 45.14
CA SER A 1164 -13.66 13.41 44.64
C SER A 1164 -14.45 12.41 43.79
N LEU A 1165 -15.31 12.91 42.89
CA LEU A 1165 -15.83 12.14 41.76
C LEU A 1165 -14.69 11.94 40.74
N THR A 1166 -14.50 10.72 40.26
CA THR A 1166 -13.36 10.34 39.39
C THR A 1166 -13.74 9.79 38.03
N ALA A 1167 -14.96 9.29 37.86
CA ALA A 1167 -15.48 8.82 36.59
C ALA A 1167 -17.00 9.01 36.49
N LEU A 1168 -17.50 9.25 35.28
CA LEU A 1168 -18.91 9.21 34.91
C LEU A 1168 -19.06 8.24 33.72
N ALA A 1169 -20.08 7.39 33.75
CA ALA A 1169 -20.54 6.63 32.59
C ALA A 1169 -22.02 6.92 32.34
N VAL A 1170 -22.37 7.12 31.07
CA VAL A 1170 -23.75 7.26 30.57
C VAL A 1170 -23.96 6.14 29.56
N HIS A 1171 -25.08 5.43 29.63
CA HIS A 1171 -25.36 4.32 28.72
C HIS A 1171 -25.88 4.84 27.37
N LYS A 1172 -25.47 4.22 26.25
CA LYS A 1172 -25.89 4.63 24.89
C LYS A 1172 -27.42 4.68 24.69
N HIS A 1173 -28.17 3.71 25.22
CA HIS A 1173 -29.61 3.55 24.93
C HIS A 1173 -30.53 3.38 26.16
N ALA A 1174 -30.06 2.80 27.27
CA ALA A 1174 -30.89 2.63 28.48
C ALA A 1174 -30.87 3.90 29.36
N PRO A 1175 -31.96 4.24 30.08
CA PRO A 1175 -32.08 5.49 30.86
C PRO A 1175 -31.31 5.45 32.20
N ILE A 1176 -30.00 5.18 32.15
CA ILE A 1176 -29.14 4.92 33.31
C ILE A 1176 -27.78 5.62 33.23
N ILE A 1177 -27.27 6.07 34.38
CA ILE A 1177 -25.91 6.59 34.56
C ILE A 1177 -25.22 5.93 35.76
N ALA A 1178 -23.88 5.91 35.75
CA ALA A 1178 -23.05 5.49 36.87
C ALA A 1178 -21.95 6.52 37.17
N SER A 1179 -21.62 6.71 38.45
CA SER A 1179 -20.56 7.63 38.88
C SER A 1179 -19.63 6.98 39.92
N GLY A 1180 -18.33 7.12 39.68
CA GLY A 1180 -17.26 6.60 40.52
C GLY A 1180 -16.63 7.67 41.39
N SER A 1181 -16.18 7.29 42.58
CA SER A 1181 -15.41 8.16 43.47
C SER A 1181 -14.11 7.49 43.91
N ALA A 1182 -13.08 8.32 44.14
CA ALA A 1182 -11.84 7.92 44.81
C ALA A 1182 -12.06 7.25 46.18
N LYS A 1183 -13.23 7.46 46.80
CA LYS A 1183 -13.64 6.89 48.10
C LYS A 1183 -14.17 5.45 48.02
N GLN A 1184 -13.77 4.69 47.00
CA GLN A 1184 -14.09 3.26 46.79
C GLN A 1184 -15.62 2.99 46.72
N ILE A 1185 -16.36 3.90 46.08
CA ILE A 1185 -17.81 3.83 45.93
C ILE A 1185 -18.17 4.10 44.46
N ILE A 1186 -18.99 3.24 43.89
CA ILE A 1186 -19.69 3.47 42.62
C ILE A 1186 -21.18 3.57 42.92
N LYS A 1187 -21.85 4.57 42.36
CA LYS A 1187 -23.30 4.76 42.45
C LYS A 1187 -23.94 4.71 41.08
N VAL A 1188 -25.10 4.05 41.01
CA VAL A 1188 -25.89 3.91 39.77
C VAL A 1188 -27.22 4.62 39.97
N PHE A 1189 -27.63 5.43 38.99
CA PHE A 1189 -28.84 6.24 39.02
C PHE A 1189 -29.65 6.09 37.73
N SER A 1190 -30.98 6.21 37.85
CA SER A 1190 -31.87 6.50 36.73
C SER A 1190 -31.62 7.92 36.19
N LEU A 1191 -31.95 8.15 34.92
CA LEU A 1191 -32.04 9.50 34.32
C LEU A 1191 -32.99 10.44 35.09
N GLU A 1192 -33.96 9.90 35.84
CA GLU A 1192 -34.87 10.64 36.71
C GLU A 1192 -34.25 11.07 38.05
N GLY A 1193 -33.01 10.66 38.34
CA GLY A 1193 -32.29 10.96 39.58
C GLY A 1193 -32.46 9.95 40.71
N VAL A 1194 -33.30 8.93 40.53
CA VAL A 1194 -33.47 7.83 41.50
C VAL A 1194 -32.18 7.00 41.60
N GLN A 1195 -31.63 6.82 42.80
CA GLN A 1195 -30.44 5.99 43.02
C GLN A 1195 -30.83 4.50 43.02
N LEU A 1196 -30.46 3.78 41.96
CA LEU A 1196 -30.79 2.36 41.74
C LEU A 1196 -29.86 1.43 42.52
N GLY A 1197 -28.56 1.74 42.55
CA GLY A 1197 -27.52 0.87 43.11
C GLY A 1197 -26.41 1.64 43.83
N THR A 1198 -25.67 0.94 44.68
CA THR A 1198 -24.44 1.46 45.30
C THR A 1198 -23.49 0.31 45.56
N ILE A 1199 -22.54 0.14 44.65
CA ILE A 1199 -21.47 -0.83 44.75
C ILE A 1199 -20.40 -0.25 45.69
N ARG A 1200 -20.14 -0.96 46.79
CA ARG A 1200 -19.13 -0.59 47.78
C ARG A 1200 -18.51 -1.84 48.38
N TYR A 1201 -17.20 -1.98 48.22
CA TYR A 1201 -16.46 -3.08 48.81
C TYR A 1201 -16.21 -2.80 50.31
N TYR A 1202 -16.66 -3.72 51.15
CA TYR A 1202 -16.38 -3.68 52.58
C TYR A 1202 -14.97 -4.20 52.86
N SER A 1203 -14.20 -3.46 53.65
CA SER A 1203 -12.87 -3.88 54.11
C SER A 1203 -12.96 -4.98 55.19
N THR A 1204 -13.33 -6.19 54.78
CA THR A 1204 -13.16 -7.39 55.60
C THR A 1204 -11.66 -7.73 55.69
N PHE A 1205 -11.25 -8.30 56.82
CA PHE A 1205 -9.88 -8.18 57.34
C PHE A 1205 -8.76 -8.81 56.47
N MET A 1206 -9.10 -9.63 55.47
CA MET A 1206 -8.13 -10.24 54.53
C MET A 1206 -8.61 -10.24 53.05
N ALA A 1207 -9.64 -9.48 52.69
CA ALA A 1207 -10.10 -9.39 51.30
C ALA A 1207 -9.31 -8.34 50.48
N GLN A 1208 -9.18 -8.57 49.17
CA GLN A 1208 -8.55 -7.61 48.25
C GLN A 1208 -9.34 -6.29 48.21
N LYS A 1209 -8.62 -5.17 48.15
CA LYS A 1209 -9.18 -3.82 48.30
C LYS A 1209 -9.23 -3.11 46.94
N ILE A 1210 -10.42 -3.09 46.34
CA ILE A 1210 -10.68 -2.25 45.16
C ILE A 1210 -10.21 -0.81 45.43
N GLY A 1211 -9.39 -0.27 44.54
CA GLY A 1211 -8.71 1.00 44.70
C GLY A 1211 -9.61 2.21 44.47
N SER A 1212 -9.00 3.37 44.23
CA SER A 1212 -9.72 4.50 43.63
C SER A 1212 -10.31 4.05 42.30
N VAL A 1213 -11.60 4.33 42.05
CA VAL A 1213 -12.23 4.06 40.75
C VAL A 1213 -11.54 4.92 39.70
N GLY A 1214 -10.91 4.28 38.71
CA GLY A 1214 -10.18 4.93 37.63
C GLY A 1214 -11.07 5.19 36.41
N CYS A 1215 -11.82 4.16 36.00
CA CYS A 1215 -12.72 4.24 34.85
C CYS A 1215 -14.03 3.49 35.08
N LEU A 1216 -15.08 3.93 34.38
CA LEU A 1216 -16.39 3.29 34.29
C LEU A 1216 -16.83 3.28 32.82
N THR A 1217 -17.43 2.19 32.35
CA THR A 1217 -18.03 2.11 31.02
C THR A 1217 -19.21 1.14 31.00
N PHE A 1218 -20.26 1.47 30.22
CA PHE A 1218 -21.39 0.56 29.98
C PHE A 1218 -21.17 -0.24 28.69
N HIS A 1219 -21.72 -1.44 28.61
CA HIS A 1219 -21.84 -2.15 27.33
C HIS A 1219 -22.77 -1.36 26.40
N PRO A 1220 -22.47 -1.22 25.10
CA PRO A 1220 -23.30 -0.44 24.17
C PRO A 1220 -24.78 -0.84 24.20
N TYR A 1221 -25.06 -2.14 24.12
CA TYR A 1221 -26.40 -2.70 23.92
C TYR A 1221 -26.95 -3.52 25.10
N GLN A 1222 -26.32 -3.49 26.29
CA GLN A 1222 -26.74 -4.33 27.43
C GLN A 1222 -26.54 -3.61 28.76
N LEU A 1223 -27.34 -3.96 29.77
CA LEU A 1223 -27.22 -3.48 31.14
C LEU A 1223 -26.04 -4.13 31.89
N LEU A 1224 -24.84 -3.98 31.33
CA LEU A 1224 -23.56 -4.36 31.92
C LEU A 1224 -22.71 -3.12 32.16
N LEU A 1225 -22.12 -3.01 33.35
CA LEU A 1225 -21.19 -1.95 33.74
C LEU A 1225 -19.82 -2.57 34.02
N ALA A 1226 -18.77 -2.16 33.31
CA ALA A 1226 -17.40 -2.46 33.68
C ALA A 1226 -16.80 -1.31 34.50
N SER A 1227 -16.07 -1.65 35.56
CA SER A 1227 -15.37 -0.70 36.42
C SER A 1227 -13.91 -1.12 36.61
N GLY A 1228 -12.98 -0.25 36.22
CA GLY A 1228 -11.55 -0.42 36.45
C GLY A 1228 -11.07 0.47 37.60
N ALA A 1229 -10.19 -0.08 38.44
CA ALA A 1229 -9.69 0.60 39.63
C ALA A 1229 -8.15 0.57 39.74
N ALA A 1230 -7.64 1.41 40.64
CA ALA A 1230 -6.21 1.64 40.85
C ALA A 1230 -5.43 0.43 41.42
N ASP A 1231 -6.10 -0.67 41.78
CA ASP A 1231 -5.52 -1.90 42.36
C ASP A 1231 -5.35 -3.04 41.34
N ALA A 1232 -5.16 -2.70 40.06
CA ALA A 1232 -5.07 -3.63 38.93
C ALA A 1232 -6.33 -4.46 38.64
N TYR A 1233 -7.45 -4.21 39.32
CA TYR A 1233 -8.67 -5.00 39.17
C TYR A 1233 -9.67 -4.36 38.19
N VAL A 1234 -10.29 -5.21 37.37
CA VAL A 1234 -11.46 -4.89 36.55
C VAL A 1234 -12.60 -5.80 36.98
N SER A 1235 -13.75 -5.23 37.29
CA SER A 1235 -14.97 -5.97 37.66
C SER A 1235 -16.13 -5.59 36.76
N ILE A 1236 -16.96 -6.57 36.40
CA ILE A 1236 -18.15 -6.38 35.56
C ILE A 1236 -19.39 -6.69 36.38
N TRP A 1237 -20.38 -5.80 36.26
CA TRP A 1237 -21.63 -5.81 37.00
C TRP A 1237 -22.80 -5.98 36.04
N ALA A 1238 -23.78 -6.78 36.42
CA ALA A 1238 -25.03 -6.97 35.67
C ALA A 1238 -26.24 -6.60 36.54
N ASP A 1239 -27.39 -6.41 35.90
CA ASP A 1239 -28.68 -6.34 36.61
C ASP A 1239 -29.10 -7.73 37.13
N ASP A 1240 -29.66 -7.78 38.34
CA ASP A 1240 -30.07 -9.01 39.03
C ASP A 1240 -31.00 -9.91 38.17
N ASN A 1241 -31.78 -9.30 37.26
CA ASN A 1241 -32.71 -9.98 36.36
C ASN A 1241 -32.02 -10.84 35.26
N THR A 1242 -30.72 -10.67 35.02
CA THR A 1242 -30.03 -11.30 33.88
C THR A 1242 -29.72 -12.79 34.07
N GLN A 1243 -29.63 -13.28 35.31
CA GLN A 1243 -29.32 -14.69 35.63
C GLN A 1243 -30.55 -15.62 35.66
N ALA A 1244 -31.70 -15.17 35.12
CA ALA A 1244 -32.98 -15.88 35.20
C ALA A 1244 -33.42 -16.56 33.88
N ARG A 1245 -32.47 -16.85 32.98
CA ARG A 1245 -32.67 -17.57 31.71
C ARG A 1245 -31.48 -18.47 31.40
#